data_AF-A0A1G9UM49-F1
#
_entry.id   AF-A0A1G9UM49-F1
#
_cell.length_a   1.000
_cell.length_b   1.000
_cell.length_c   1.000
_cell.angle_alpha   90.00
_cell.angle_beta   90.00
_cell.angle_gamma   90.00
#
_symmetry.space_group_name_H-M   'P 1'
#
loop_
_entity.id
_entity.type
_entity.pdbx_description
1 polymer ?
#
loop_
_entity_poly.entity_id
_entity_poly.type
_entity_poly.pdbx_seq_one_letter_code
_entity_poly.pdbx_strand_id
1 'polypeptide(L)'
;MAREPVSREDQREASMSKDSLLARRDYLRLGAATAAVVTSGAALTGVAGAANEHRGIGFDRVVDAVDDLGMDASGSDPIDSALGSALESGTLIRFPEGEFRVTDDFYIGDTSNVGILGAGSGSTTFVFDSGYNAEFFKASGGTDVLLEGFALDTTASHNTAVNLTVRVDDGLEIHDIEWLGFTPNAANFVANLVPYVETVDGVGHASGVKMAGGGVEGTYPDRTSGVFIGTAHLGEIICTDFHIEEMGSTAFSARGRKGAIKIEDSYFANNDNSSIRIGGNQHPSKESWAKNCTVVADADLVDHLDSDEEYGNTDLIRVGGGQEEVHGVIIEDCTLEYRSHPRGAFSRAAIARPSFSENGAFTVRGCTIAIDADGVPAIKATDATSSVPADVTVTDTHITGSVSQTNADAAIYAEDSDGTTIENICMSLPNLDTGVLIENSTDCEITSSDIYTAGEATKFVDSNVATSDITNDGACRVPGESDDSTDDSTDDSTTDDSTTDDSTTDGSTDGSTDDSTTDDSTTDDTTSDTEGLPNSLRLTGKGTSTNYRFTVSEQLKADPQVSDLESWDDISGSTADGWVTSESNVDSYAFSGSVTDFEFVEGDATVELNGKVVDPSTLGSTDDSTSDGSTDDSTDGSTDGSTDDTTDGSTDGSTDDSTTDGSTDDTTDGSTDGSTDDTTDGSTDDTHTVSISGTGTSTNYRFTVSGDLAAESDANDLESWDDITESTADGWVTTASNVDTYEFTGDIVEFEFVEGEGTVEVDGEVVDPSALGLSRTLRIVGYDGGTTATYEVTTSGSIRATSDGDAAATSTVEDAIIDGSHSYEFGGDISYFSLDGDAEVYVDGRQVDPDALANGELVAYENLLVVDGSANNGKTKYQFAVTGEVARSPDLGSAETEDVISGGTVVGSVKGDVDGYRFTGNIVTLDVNGSASVEFGTAEDGN
;
A
#
# COMPACT_ATOMS: atom_id res chain seq x y z
N MET A 1 -75.94 23.42 -31.96
CA MET A 1 -76.21 22.37 -32.96
C MET A 1 -74.92 21.55 -33.06
N ALA A 2 -74.83 20.25 -32.83
CA ALA A 2 -75.81 19.23 -32.49
C ALA A 2 -75.08 18.02 -31.84
N ARG A 3 -75.76 17.40 -30.86
CA ARG A 3 -75.87 15.96 -30.56
C ARG A 3 -74.62 15.12 -30.23
N GLU A 4 -74.56 14.65 -28.98
CA GLU A 4 -74.27 13.23 -28.68
C GLU A 4 -75.43 12.33 -29.17
N PRO A 5 -75.24 11.01 -29.42
CA PRO A 5 -75.39 10.01 -28.33
C PRO A 5 -74.65 8.64 -28.46
N VAL A 6 -74.31 8.03 -27.31
CA VAL A 6 -74.70 6.66 -26.83
C VAL A 6 -74.02 5.38 -27.38
N SER A 7 -73.30 4.69 -26.46
CA SER A 7 -73.47 3.29 -25.91
C SER A 7 -73.79 2.12 -26.85
N ARG A 8 -73.56 0.82 -26.57
CA ARG A 8 -72.91 -0.04 -25.55
C ARG A 8 -73.14 -1.48 -26.07
N GLU A 9 -72.42 -2.46 -25.52
CA GLU A 9 -72.76 -3.90 -25.45
C GLU A 9 -72.60 -4.71 -26.76
N ASP A 10 -72.00 -5.92 -26.79
CA ASP A 10 -71.87 -6.90 -25.72
C ASP A 10 -70.93 -8.08 -26.09
N GLN A 11 -70.15 -8.56 -25.10
CA GLN A 11 -69.68 -9.96 -24.84
C GLN A 11 -68.61 -10.58 -25.77
N ARG A 12 -67.60 -11.37 -25.34
CA ARG A 12 -67.26 -12.04 -24.06
C ARG A 12 -65.82 -12.60 -24.10
N GLU A 13 -65.17 -12.69 -22.93
CA GLU A 13 -64.09 -13.62 -22.50
C GLU A 13 -62.72 -13.56 -23.24
N ALA A 14 -61.55 -13.35 -22.62
CA ALA A 14 -61.12 -13.57 -21.24
C ALA A 14 -60.04 -12.55 -20.79
N SER A 15 -60.20 -12.04 -19.58
CA SER A 15 -59.12 -11.51 -18.74
C SER A 15 -58.65 -12.63 -17.81
N MET A 16 -57.35 -12.75 -17.58
CA MET A 16 -56.74 -12.91 -16.25
C MET A 16 -55.22 -13.01 -16.36
N SER A 17 -54.56 -12.46 -15.33
CA SER A 17 -53.13 -12.51 -15.00
C SER A 17 -52.19 -11.49 -15.67
N LYS A 18 -52.34 -10.22 -15.27
CA LYS A 18 -51.18 -9.35 -14.97
C LYS A 18 -50.89 -9.49 -13.47
N ASP A 19 -50.31 -10.61 -13.11
CA ASP A 19 -49.65 -10.92 -11.84
C ASP A 19 -48.47 -11.83 -12.20
N SER A 20 -47.28 -11.59 -11.62
CA SER A 20 -45.92 -11.88 -12.13
C SER A 20 -45.44 -10.72 -13.03
N LEU A 21 -44.77 -9.69 -12.52
CA LEU A 21 -43.35 -9.75 -12.12
C LEU A 21 -43.00 -8.85 -10.91
N LEU A 22 -43.97 -8.38 -10.13
CA LEU A 22 -43.77 -7.65 -8.86
C LEU A 22 -43.68 -8.60 -7.64
N ALA A 23 -43.01 -9.74 -7.80
CA ALA A 23 -42.88 -10.75 -6.74
C ALA A 23 -41.51 -11.42 -6.77
N ARG A 24 -40.44 -10.66 -6.46
CA ARG A 24 -39.14 -11.16 -5.97
C ARG A 24 -38.38 -10.19 -5.02
N ARG A 25 -39.00 -9.11 -4.52
CA ARG A 25 -38.39 -8.16 -3.55
C ARG A 25 -39.17 -8.09 -2.23
N ASP A 26 -39.57 -9.23 -1.68
CA ASP A 26 -40.39 -9.28 -0.45
C ASP A 26 -40.13 -10.52 0.43
N TYR A 27 -38.87 -10.94 0.55
CA TYR A 27 -38.45 -11.96 1.53
C TYR A 27 -37.11 -11.59 2.17
N LEU A 28 -37.13 -10.62 3.08
CA LEU A 28 -36.31 -10.56 4.32
C LEU A 28 -36.69 -9.32 5.16
N ARG A 29 -37.99 -9.19 5.44
CA ARG A 29 -38.50 -8.38 6.57
C ARG A 29 -39.34 -9.28 7.47
N LEU A 30 -38.70 -10.07 8.34
CA LEU A 30 -39.37 -10.67 9.49
C LEU A 30 -38.39 -11.15 10.58
N GLY A 31 -38.07 -10.25 11.52
CA GLY A 31 -37.50 -10.56 12.84
C GLY A 31 -36.59 -9.43 13.31
N ALA A 32 -36.86 -8.63 14.33
CA ALA A 32 -37.97 -8.57 15.26
C ALA A 32 -38.08 -7.14 15.81
N ALA A 33 -39.23 -6.48 15.63
CA ALA A 33 -39.59 -5.29 16.39
C ALA A 33 -40.95 -5.53 17.05
N THR A 34 -40.98 -5.73 18.37
CA THR A 34 -41.99 -5.21 19.31
C THR A 34 -41.78 -5.78 20.73
N ALA A 35 -41.44 -4.92 21.70
CA ALA A 35 -42.35 -4.60 22.81
C ALA A 35 -41.72 -3.61 23.81
N ALA A 36 -42.12 -2.33 23.70
CA ALA A 36 -42.13 -1.44 24.86
C ALA A 36 -43.49 -1.56 25.58
N VAL A 37 -43.50 -2.07 26.81
CA VAL A 37 -44.57 -1.77 27.80
C VAL A 37 -43.95 -1.66 29.20
N VAL A 38 -43.96 -0.44 29.74
CA VAL A 38 -43.69 -0.15 31.15
C VAL A 38 -44.81 -0.76 32.02
N THR A 39 -44.44 -1.70 32.89
CA THR A 39 -45.21 -2.01 34.10
C THR A 39 -44.28 -2.12 35.30
N SER A 40 -44.53 -1.24 36.27
CA SER A 40 -43.93 -1.09 37.59
C SER A 40 -43.52 -2.38 38.32
N GLY A 41 -42.25 -2.42 38.75
CA GLY A 41 -41.82 -2.95 40.05
C GLY A 41 -41.55 -4.45 40.17
N ALA A 42 -40.34 -4.88 39.80
CA ALA A 42 -39.54 -5.90 40.49
C ALA A 42 -38.13 -5.92 39.87
N ALA A 43 -37.11 -6.02 40.71
CA ALA A 43 -35.70 -5.99 40.31
C ALA A 43 -35.37 -7.08 39.27
N LEU A 44 -34.75 -6.66 38.17
CA LEU A 44 -34.14 -7.53 37.16
C LEU A 44 -32.67 -7.15 37.07
N THR A 45 -31.81 -8.12 37.37
CA THR A 45 -30.39 -8.14 37.11
C THR A 45 -30.15 -7.88 35.62
N GLY A 46 -29.31 -6.89 35.31
CA GLY A 46 -29.03 -6.45 33.96
C GLY A 46 -28.35 -7.55 33.13
N VAL A 47 -28.91 -7.80 31.95
CA VAL A 47 -28.21 -8.38 30.82
C VAL A 47 -27.57 -7.19 30.12
N ALA A 48 -26.24 -7.17 29.99
CA ALA A 48 -25.55 -6.17 29.17
C ALA A 48 -26.03 -6.35 27.72
N GLY A 49 -26.55 -5.29 27.10
CA GLY A 49 -26.76 -5.27 25.65
C GLY A 49 -25.39 -5.16 24.97
N ALA A 50 -25.27 -5.68 23.75
CA ALA A 50 -24.09 -5.44 22.92
C ALA A 50 -23.79 -3.93 22.87
N ALA A 51 -22.53 -3.55 23.08
CA ALA A 51 -22.13 -2.15 22.98
C ALA A 51 -22.29 -1.70 21.53
N ASN A 52 -22.86 -0.50 21.30
CA ASN A 52 -22.81 0.08 19.96
C ASN A 52 -21.45 0.76 19.82
N GLU A 53 -20.47 0.00 19.39
CA GLU A 53 -19.09 0.45 19.26
C GLU A 53 -18.71 0.55 17.78
N HIS A 54 -17.90 1.54 17.42
CA HIS A 54 -17.33 1.72 16.09
C HIS A 54 -16.00 2.45 16.22
N ARG A 55 -14.91 1.88 15.69
CA ARG A 55 -13.52 2.37 15.86
C ARG A 55 -13.16 2.69 17.32
N GLY A 56 -13.42 1.73 18.22
CA GLY A 56 -13.17 1.91 19.66
C GLY A 56 -14.11 2.91 20.38
N ILE A 57 -14.99 3.61 19.66
CA ILE A 57 -15.90 4.60 20.25
C ILE A 57 -17.23 3.96 20.62
N GLY A 58 -17.54 3.95 21.93
CA GLY A 58 -18.85 3.51 22.43
C GLY A 58 -19.93 4.59 22.32
N PHE A 59 -21.08 4.26 21.73
CA PHE A 59 -22.24 5.13 21.57
C PHE A 59 -23.45 4.67 22.39
N ASP A 60 -24.03 5.59 23.17
CA ASP A 60 -25.28 5.37 23.92
C ASP A 60 -26.50 5.26 23.00
N ARG A 61 -26.46 5.96 21.86
CA ARG A 61 -27.57 6.12 20.92
C ARG A 61 -27.08 6.02 19.48
N VAL A 62 -27.60 5.06 18.73
CA VAL A 62 -27.43 5.00 17.27
C VAL A 62 -28.77 5.33 16.61
N VAL A 63 -28.78 6.22 15.62
CA VAL A 63 -29.98 6.61 14.88
C VAL A 63 -29.74 6.65 13.38
N ASP A 64 -30.74 6.25 12.60
CA ASP A 64 -30.74 6.40 11.15
C ASP A 64 -31.20 7.83 10.76
N ALA A 65 -30.44 8.49 9.91
CA ALA A 65 -30.69 9.86 9.46
C ALA A 65 -32.08 10.00 8.80
N VAL A 66 -32.52 9.01 8.04
CA VAL A 66 -33.78 9.06 7.28
C VAL A 66 -34.91 8.44 8.09
N ASP A 67 -34.75 7.20 8.53
CA ASP A 67 -35.83 6.42 9.15
C ASP A 67 -36.17 6.93 10.57
N ASP A 68 -35.18 7.37 11.35
CA ASP A 68 -35.40 7.85 12.72
C ASP A 68 -35.51 9.38 12.80
N LEU A 69 -34.68 10.11 12.05
CA LEU A 69 -34.62 11.58 12.13
C LEU A 69 -35.41 12.29 11.02
N GLY A 70 -35.84 11.58 9.98
CA GLY A 70 -36.66 12.12 8.90
C GLY A 70 -35.92 13.08 7.96
N MET A 71 -34.60 12.95 7.84
CA MET A 71 -33.79 13.73 6.90
C MET A 71 -34.15 13.39 5.45
N ASP A 72 -34.07 14.38 4.57
CA ASP A 72 -34.28 14.20 3.14
C ASP A 72 -32.98 13.73 2.46
N ALA A 73 -33.00 12.52 1.91
CA ALA A 73 -31.88 11.90 1.19
C ALA A 73 -31.90 12.20 -0.33
N SER A 74 -32.79 13.11 -0.79
CA SER A 74 -32.89 13.51 -2.19
C SER A 74 -32.22 14.85 -2.52
N GLY A 75 -31.56 15.48 -1.55
CA GLY A 75 -30.92 16.78 -1.71
C GLY A 75 -31.89 17.95 -1.89
N SER A 76 -33.20 17.75 -1.75
CA SER A 76 -34.21 18.77 -2.06
C SER A 76 -34.49 19.70 -0.89
N ASP A 77 -34.71 19.14 0.29
CA ASP A 77 -35.00 19.86 1.53
C ASP A 77 -33.78 19.84 2.47
N PRO A 78 -33.47 20.95 3.16
CA PRO A 78 -32.30 21.01 4.03
C PRO A 78 -32.46 20.18 5.30
N ILE A 79 -31.39 19.50 5.72
CA ILE A 79 -31.39 18.60 6.88
C ILE A 79 -31.04 19.28 8.22
N ASP A 80 -30.73 20.57 8.18
CA ASP A 80 -30.00 21.27 9.24
C ASP A 80 -30.62 21.14 10.64
N SER A 81 -31.94 21.31 10.73
CA SER A 81 -32.62 21.25 12.03
C SER A 81 -32.61 19.85 12.65
N ALA A 82 -32.66 18.80 11.82
CA ALA A 82 -32.64 17.42 12.30
C ALA A 82 -31.22 17.03 12.72
N LEU A 83 -30.22 17.39 11.90
CA LEU A 83 -28.82 17.09 12.15
C LEU A 83 -28.32 17.79 13.41
N GLY A 84 -28.49 19.12 13.49
CA GLY A 84 -28.06 19.89 14.65
C GLY A 84 -28.74 19.52 15.95
N SER A 85 -29.96 18.97 15.91
CA SER A 85 -30.65 18.47 17.12
C SER A 85 -30.21 17.07 17.52
N ALA A 86 -29.57 16.32 16.62
CA ALA A 86 -29.14 14.95 16.86
C ALA A 86 -27.68 14.85 17.30
N LEU A 87 -26.84 15.83 16.99
CA LEU A 87 -25.45 15.94 17.41
C LEU A 87 -25.33 16.25 18.92
N GLU A 88 -25.64 15.25 19.74
CA GLU A 88 -25.51 15.25 21.20
C GLU A 88 -24.55 14.14 21.65
N SER A 89 -23.96 14.27 22.84
CA SER A 89 -23.01 13.28 23.36
C SER A 89 -23.59 11.86 23.38
N GLY A 90 -22.75 10.88 23.08
CA GLY A 90 -23.13 9.48 23.00
C GLY A 90 -23.98 9.14 21.76
N THR A 91 -24.06 9.99 20.74
CA THR A 91 -24.86 9.74 19.54
C THR A 91 -24.01 9.43 18.30
N LEU A 92 -24.27 8.28 17.66
CA LEU A 92 -23.90 8.00 16.28
C LEU A 92 -25.10 8.21 15.35
N ILE A 93 -24.93 9.04 14.32
CA ILE A 93 -25.92 9.25 13.26
C ILE A 93 -25.45 8.51 12.00
N ARG A 94 -26.24 7.53 11.56
CA ARG A 94 -25.98 6.74 10.35
C ARG A 94 -26.71 7.34 9.15
N PHE A 95 -25.98 7.70 8.11
CA PHE A 95 -26.52 8.20 6.86
C PHE A 95 -26.52 7.06 5.82
N PRO A 96 -27.69 6.74 5.23
CA PRO A 96 -27.74 5.81 4.10
C PRO A 96 -27.25 6.47 2.81
N GLU A 97 -27.28 5.71 1.71
CA GLU A 97 -27.09 6.24 0.36
C GLU A 97 -28.06 7.41 0.10
N GLY A 98 -27.55 8.50 -0.46
CA GLY A 98 -28.34 9.66 -0.87
C GLY A 98 -27.61 10.99 -0.79
N GLU A 99 -28.31 12.04 -1.23
CA GLU A 99 -27.85 13.42 -1.19
C GLU A 99 -28.52 14.17 -0.02
N PHE A 100 -27.73 14.82 0.81
CA PHE A 100 -28.20 15.49 2.02
C PHE A 100 -27.85 16.97 1.96
N ARG A 101 -28.85 17.81 1.68
CA ARG A 101 -28.63 19.24 1.47
C ARG A 101 -28.39 19.98 2.77
N VAL A 102 -27.26 20.68 2.85
CA VAL A 102 -26.83 21.47 4.02
C VAL A 102 -26.87 22.95 3.69
N THR A 103 -27.41 23.76 4.61
CA THR A 103 -27.44 25.23 4.47
C THR A 103 -26.97 25.99 5.71
N ASP A 104 -26.61 25.29 6.78
CA ASP A 104 -26.14 25.87 8.05
C ASP A 104 -24.80 25.23 8.50
N ASP A 105 -24.25 25.73 9.60
CA ASP A 105 -22.97 25.31 10.18
C ASP A 105 -23.21 24.58 11.51
N PHE A 106 -22.47 23.51 11.81
CA PHE A 106 -22.66 22.71 13.04
C PHE A 106 -21.47 22.83 13.99
N TYR A 107 -21.64 23.60 15.07
CA TYR A 107 -20.68 23.65 16.17
C TYR A 107 -21.15 22.80 17.36
N ILE A 108 -20.43 21.72 17.64
CA ILE A 108 -20.77 20.76 18.70
C ILE A 108 -20.03 21.02 20.02
N GLY A 109 -19.10 21.99 20.07
CA GLY A 109 -18.35 22.28 21.30
C GLY A 109 -17.51 21.11 21.79
N ASP A 110 -17.54 20.84 23.10
CA ASP A 110 -16.81 19.78 23.80
C ASP A 110 -17.62 18.48 23.95
N THR A 111 -18.52 18.22 22.99
CA THR A 111 -19.36 17.02 22.96
C THR A 111 -18.50 15.78 22.70
N SER A 112 -18.58 14.77 23.59
CA SER A 112 -17.89 13.49 23.42
C SER A 112 -18.77 12.35 22.87
N ASN A 113 -18.13 11.30 22.33
CA ASN A 113 -18.77 10.07 21.83
C ASN A 113 -19.85 10.40 20.81
N VAL A 114 -19.49 11.18 19.79
CA VAL A 114 -20.43 11.72 18.81
C VAL A 114 -19.92 11.47 17.40
N GLY A 115 -20.79 10.99 16.51
CA GLY A 115 -20.36 10.55 15.19
C GLY A 115 -21.35 10.78 14.06
N ILE A 116 -20.81 10.99 12.87
CA ILE A 116 -21.50 10.92 11.57
C ILE A 116 -20.86 9.76 10.80
N LEU A 117 -21.67 8.77 10.42
CA LEU A 117 -21.24 7.60 9.65
C LEU A 117 -22.10 7.47 8.40
N GLY A 118 -21.52 7.68 7.23
CA GLY A 118 -22.18 7.45 5.94
C GLY A 118 -22.01 6.02 5.44
N ALA A 119 -22.65 5.71 4.30
CA ALA A 119 -22.58 4.41 3.64
C ALA A 119 -21.38 4.28 2.68
N GLY A 120 -20.41 5.21 2.76
CA GLY A 120 -19.27 5.34 1.86
C GLY A 120 -19.32 6.66 1.08
N SER A 121 -18.15 7.23 0.75
CA SER A 121 -18.03 8.52 0.04
C SER A 121 -18.73 8.53 -1.33
N GLY A 122 -18.74 7.41 -2.05
CA GLY A 122 -19.49 7.24 -3.31
C GLY A 122 -21.01 7.03 -3.14
N SER A 123 -21.51 6.87 -1.91
CA SER A 123 -22.92 6.57 -1.62
C SER A 123 -23.63 7.68 -0.86
N THR A 124 -22.97 8.28 0.13
CA THR A 124 -23.51 9.34 0.98
C THR A 124 -22.84 10.65 0.63
N THR A 125 -23.62 11.63 0.15
CA THR A 125 -23.08 12.94 -0.27
C THR A 125 -23.80 14.08 0.45
N PHE A 126 -23.04 14.95 1.12
CA PHE A 126 -23.57 16.23 1.60
C PHE A 126 -23.43 17.27 0.48
N VAL A 127 -24.55 17.87 0.09
CA VAL A 127 -24.61 18.86 -1.00
C VAL A 127 -24.84 20.27 -0.47
N PHE A 128 -24.12 21.24 -1.01
CA PHE A 128 -24.11 22.61 -0.52
C PHE A 128 -24.65 23.60 -1.56
N ASP A 129 -25.34 24.64 -1.10
CA ASP A 129 -25.80 25.71 -1.99
C ASP A 129 -24.62 26.48 -2.61
N SER A 130 -24.81 26.98 -3.84
CA SER A 130 -23.82 27.84 -4.50
C SER A 130 -23.42 29.04 -3.60
N GLY A 131 -22.11 29.17 -3.37
CA GLY A 131 -21.51 30.21 -2.53
C GLY A 131 -21.51 29.92 -1.03
N TYR A 132 -21.87 28.69 -0.61
CA TYR A 132 -21.64 28.22 0.76
C TYR A 132 -20.14 28.30 1.08
N ASN A 133 -19.75 28.99 2.14
CA ASN A 133 -18.33 29.21 2.48
C ASN A 133 -18.18 29.26 4.00
N ALA A 134 -18.23 28.08 4.64
CA ALA A 134 -18.30 27.95 6.08
C ALA A 134 -17.74 26.62 6.62
N GLU A 135 -17.65 26.54 7.95
CA GLU A 135 -17.27 25.34 8.69
C GLU A 135 -18.53 24.46 8.84
N PHE A 136 -18.72 23.50 7.92
CA PHE A 136 -19.86 22.57 7.96
C PHE A 136 -19.93 21.87 9.32
N PHE A 137 -18.80 21.32 9.78
CA PHE A 137 -18.71 20.66 11.07
C PHE A 137 -17.55 21.23 11.88
N LYS A 138 -17.82 21.57 13.14
CA LYS A 138 -16.84 22.10 14.08
C LYS A 138 -16.96 21.46 15.46
N ALA A 139 -15.92 20.76 15.88
CA ALA A 139 -15.69 20.31 17.26
C ALA A 139 -14.61 21.16 17.94
N SER A 140 -14.69 21.34 19.26
CA SER A 140 -13.66 22.02 20.04
C SER A 140 -13.63 21.53 21.48
N GLY A 141 -12.68 20.64 21.77
CA GLY A 141 -12.60 19.86 22.99
C GLY A 141 -13.41 18.57 22.88
N GLY A 142 -13.68 17.92 24.02
CA GLY A 142 -14.38 16.64 24.03
C GLY A 142 -13.47 15.48 23.60
N THR A 143 -14.00 14.28 23.54
CA THR A 143 -13.27 13.05 23.18
C THR A 143 -14.12 12.20 22.25
N ASP A 144 -13.52 11.32 21.46
CA ASP A 144 -14.25 10.30 20.70
C ASP A 144 -15.22 10.93 19.68
N VAL A 145 -14.67 11.63 18.69
CA VAL A 145 -15.44 12.27 17.60
C VAL A 145 -15.16 11.55 16.29
N LEU A 146 -16.22 11.00 15.69
CA LEU A 146 -16.18 10.21 14.46
C LEU A 146 -16.79 10.96 13.27
N LEU A 147 -16.06 11.06 12.17
CA LEU A 147 -16.59 11.44 10.86
C LEU A 147 -16.15 10.40 9.83
N GLU A 148 -17.08 9.64 9.26
CA GLU A 148 -16.70 8.52 8.39
C GLU A 148 -17.63 8.32 7.18
N GLY A 149 -17.05 8.04 6.01
CA GLY A 149 -17.74 7.41 4.88
C GLY A 149 -18.72 8.31 4.12
N PHE A 150 -18.33 9.54 3.80
CA PHE A 150 -19.19 10.46 3.04
C PHE A 150 -18.40 11.46 2.17
N ALA A 151 -19.04 11.93 1.10
CA ALA A 151 -18.52 13.00 0.25
C ALA A 151 -19.11 14.37 0.62
N LEU A 152 -18.33 15.42 0.35
CA LEU A 152 -18.69 16.83 0.48
C LEU A 152 -18.69 17.47 -0.92
N ASP A 153 -19.87 17.73 -1.48
CA ASP A 153 -20.01 18.25 -2.84
C ASP A 153 -19.86 19.78 -2.89
N THR A 154 -18.69 20.24 -3.36
CA THR A 154 -18.40 21.67 -3.55
C THR A 154 -18.59 22.16 -4.98
N THR A 155 -19.07 21.30 -5.90
CA THR A 155 -19.13 21.57 -7.35
C THR A 155 -20.14 22.67 -7.74
N ALA A 156 -21.04 23.06 -6.82
CA ALA A 156 -22.13 24.00 -7.10
C ALA A 156 -21.66 25.37 -7.66
N SER A 157 -20.47 25.85 -7.29
CA SER A 157 -19.86 27.06 -7.87
C SER A 157 -18.43 27.30 -7.37
N HIS A 158 -17.57 27.97 -8.15
CA HIS A 158 -16.16 28.30 -7.85
C HIS A 158 -15.90 29.11 -6.56
N ASN A 159 -16.92 29.37 -5.74
CA ASN A 159 -16.82 30.04 -4.45
C ASN A 159 -17.43 29.22 -3.30
N THR A 160 -17.86 27.99 -3.58
CA THR A 160 -18.38 27.04 -2.60
C THR A 160 -17.19 26.38 -1.91
N ALA A 161 -17.00 26.64 -0.62
CA ALA A 161 -15.90 26.11 0.19
C ALA A 161 -16.47 25.47 1.47
N VAL A 162 -16.02 24.28 1.80
CA VAL A 162 -16.52 23.52 2.95
C VAL A 162 -15.36 23.11 3.84
N ASN A 163 -15.47 23.40 5.12
CA ASN A 163 -14.49 22.99 6.13
C ASN A 163 -15.06 22.00 7.15
N LEU A 164 -14.21 21.05 7.55
CA LEU A 164 -14.30 20.26 8.76
C LEU A 164 -13.21 20.71 9.74
N THR A 165 -13.60 21.23 10.90
CA THR A 165 -12.67 21.55 12.00
C THR A 165 -12.95 20.63 13.17
N VAL A 166 -12.11 19.62 13.37
CA VAL A 166 -12.28 18.62 14.42
C VAL A 166 -11.14 18.76 15.40
N ARG A 167 -11.41 19.42 16.53
CA ARG A 167 -10.43 19.63 17.60
C ARG A 167 -10.93 18.92 18.84
N VAL A 168 -10.24 17.87 19.28
CA VAL A 168 -10.63 17.03 20.42
C VAL A 168 -9.47 16.92 21.40
N ASP A 169 -9.77 16.52 22.63
CA ASP A 169 -8.77 16.21 23.63
C ASP A 169 -8.10 14.85 23.35
N ASP A 170 -8.85 13.86 22.85
CA ASP A 170 -8.45 12.49 22.52
C ASP A 170 -9.50 11.78 21.63
N GLY A 171 -9.16 10.69 20.94
CA GLY A 171 -10.10 9.86 20.16
C GLY A 171 -10.69 10.60 18.94
N LEU A 172 -9.83 11.16 18.09
CA LEU A 172 -10.27 11.74 16.80
C LEU A 172 -10.30 10.65 15.73
N GLU A 173 -11.45 10.40 15.11
CA GLU A 173 -11.59 9.41 14.03
C GLU A 173 -12.18 10.08 12.76
N ILE A 174 -11.42 10.15 11.68
CA ILE A 174 -11.82 10.77 10.40
C ILE A 174 -11.49 9.84 9.24
N HIS A 175 -12.48 9.22 8.60
CA HIS A 175 -12.23 8.15 7.62
C HIS A 175 -13.07 8.32 6.34
N ASP A 176 -12.49 7.98 5.19
CA ASP A 176 -13.22 7.85 3.92
C ASP A 176 -14.06 9.09 3.58
N ILE A 177 -13.41 10.27 3.63
CA ILE A 177 -14.03 11.56 3.32
C ILE A 177 -13.47 12.11 2.02
N GLU A 178 -14.36 12.42 1.08
CA GLU A 178 -13.99 12.98 -0.22
C GLU A 178 -14.56 14.40 -0.38
N TRP A 179 -13.72 15.36 -0.77
CA TRP A 179 -14.21 16.65 -1.29
C TRP A 179 -14.35 16.54 -2.80
N LEU A 180 -15.58 16.67 -3.29
CA LEU A 180 -15.85 16.69 -4.73
C LEU A 180 -15.75 18.13 -5.26
N GLY A 181 -15.09 18.30 -6.40
CA GLY A 181 -14.94 19.58 -7.08
C GLY A 181 -13.65 20.32 -6.70
N PHE A 182 -13.66 21.65 -6.85
CA PHE A 182 -12.47 22.48 -6.63
C PHE A 182 -12.39 22.99 -5.19
N THR A 183 -11.19 23.39 -4.76
CA THR A 183 -10.98 24.06 -3.45
C THR A 183 -10.75 25.57 -3.64
N PRO A 184 -11.78 26.42 -3.48
CA PRO A 184 -11.63 27.86 -3.70
C PRO A 184 -11.14 28.58 -2.44
N ASN A 185 -10.96 29.90 -2.53
CA ASN A 185 -10.63 30.74 -1.39
C ASN A 185 -11.73 30.68 -0.29
N ALA A 186 -11.32 30.35 0.92
CA ALA A 186 -12.16 30.38 2.11
C ALA A 186 -12.11 31.73 2.82
N ALA A 187 -13.28 32.29 3.12
CA ALA A 187 -13.36 33.58 3.80
C ALA A 187 -13.02 33.48 5.30
N ASN A 188 -13.27 32.33 5.93
CA ASN A 188 -13.31 32.20 7.39
C ASN A 188 -12.50 31.01 7.96
N PHE A 189 -11.88 30.18 7.13
CA PHE A 189 -11.08 29.03 7.58
C PHE A 189 -9.80 28.90 6.75
N VAL A 190 -8.85 28.10 7.26
CA VAL A 190 -7.49 28.01 6.71
C VAL A 190 -7.27 26.80 5.82
N ALA A 191 -8.09 25.76 5.97
CA ALA A 191 -8.00 24.53 5.22
C ALA A 191 -9.38 23.84 5.10
N ASN A 192 -9.53 22.88 4.19
CA ASN A 192 -10.72 22.04 4.10
C ASN A 192 -10.83 21.13 5.33
N LEU A 193 -9.72 20.55 5.77
CA LEU A 193 -9.67 19.71 6.97
C LEU A 193 -8.71 20.31 8.02
N VAL A 194 -9.19 20.43 9.26
CA VAL A 194 -8.43 20.93 10.40
C VAL A 194 -8.57 19.95 11.59
N PRO A 195 -7.74 18.89 11.65
CA PRO A 195 -7.81 17.87 12.70
C PRO A 195 -6.75 18.12 13.78
N TYR A 196 -7.16 18.41 15.03
CA TYR A 196 -6.25 18.58 16.16
C TYR A 196 -6.59 17.65 17.32
N VAL A 197 -5.54 17.11 17.93
CA VAL A 197 -5.57 16.52 19.27
C VAL A 197 -4.91 17.46 20.28
N GLU A 198 -5.66 17.95 21.28
CA GLU A 198 -5.31 19.10 22.12
C GLU A 198 -4.70 18.73 23.48
N THR A 199 -4.55 17.44 23.77
CA THR A 199 -3.81 16.95 24.95
C THR A 199 -2.58 16.17 24.53
N VAL A 200 -1.57 16.11 25.38
CA VAL A 200 -0.29 15.44 25.06
C VAL A 200 -0.46 13.93 24.92
N ASP A 201 -1.31 13.32 25.75
CA ASP A 201 -1.49 11.86 25.72
C ASP A 201 -2.52 11.41 24.68
N GLY A 202 -3.30 12.34 24.11
CA GLY A 202 -4.36 12.01 23.17
C GLY A 202 -3.84 11.56 21.82
N VAL A 203 -4.64 10.74 21.15
CA VAL A 203 -4.36 10.18 19.81
C VAL A 203 -5.54 10.48 18.87
N GLY A 204 -5.23 10.56 17.59
CA GLY A 204 -6.21 10.74 16.53
C GLY A 204 -5.78 10.05 15.25
N HIS A 205 -6.75 9.52 14.52
CA HIS A 205 -6.58 8.84 13.25
C HIS A 205 -7.37 9.57 12.17
N ALA A 206 -6.72 9.76 11.04
CA ALA A 206 -7.37 10.19 9.81
C ALA A 206 -6.93 9.28 8.68
N SER A 207 -7.87 8.72 7.91
CA SER A 207 -7.54 7.88 6.75
C SER A 207 -8.49 8.08 5.58
N GLY A 208 -8.08 7.68 4.37
CA GLY A 208 -8.96 7.68 3.19
C GLY A 208 -9.49 9.07 2.82
N VAL A 209 -8.69 10.13 3.05
CA VAL A 209 -9.11 11.51 2.76
C VAL A 209 -8.71 11.87 1.33
N LYS A 210 -9.71 12.11 0.48
CA LYS A 210 -9.52 12.47 -0.93
C LYS A 210 -9.89 13.93 -1.21
N MET A 211 -8.99 14.65 -1.86
CA MET A 211 -9.22 15.99 -2.40
C MET A 211 -8.56 16.09 -3.77
N ALA A 212 -9.38 16.04 -4.83
CA ALA A 212 -8.95 16.07 -6.22
C ALA A 212 -9.90 16.97 -7.04
N GLY A 213 -9.41 17.59 -8.12
CA GLY A 213 -10.23 18.44 -9.00
C GLY A 213 -9.86 19.93 -9.05
N GLY A 214 -8.64 20.28 -8.61
CA GLY A 214 -8.05 21.60 -8.86
C GLY A 214 -8.37 22.71 -7.85
N GLY A 215 -7.61 23.81 -7.95
CA GLY A 215 -7.69 24.98 -7.08
C GLY A 215 -8.17 26.27 -7.74
N VAL A 216 -9.01 26.22 -8.80
CA VAL A 216 -9.24 27.32 -9.74
C VAL A 216 -9.65 28.66 -9.08
N GLU A 217 -8.70 29.60 -8.99
CA GLU A 217 -8.76 31.09 -8.97
C GLU A 217 -7.55 31.68 -8.18
N GLY A 218 -6.46 32.07 -8.85
CA GLY A 218 -5.29 32.76 -8.23
C GLY A 218 -4.02 31.90 -8.05
N THR A 219 -3.16 32.24 -7.10
CA THR A 219 -2.01 31.43 -6.67
C THR A 219 -1.93 31.49 -5.14
N TYR A 220 -1.15 30.62 -4.50
CA TYR A 220 -0.78 30.80 -3.10
C TYR A 220 -0.33 32.27 -2.81
N PRO A 221 -0.75 32.89 -1.69
CA PRO A 221 -1.52 32.35 -0.56
C PRO A 221 -3.03 32.61 -0.65
N ASP A 222 -3.55 32.98 -1.82
CA ASP A 222 -4.93 33.45 -1.97
C ASP A 222 -5.94 32.29 -2.09
N ARG A 223 -5.58 31.07 -1.65
CA ARG A 223 -6.38 29.84 -1.75
C ARG A 223 -6.24 28.97 -0.49
N THR A 224 -7.26 28.14 -0.25
CA THR A 224 -7.39 27.32 0.95
C THR A 224 -6.48 26.10 0.91
N SER A 225 -5.85 25.73 2.03
CA SER A 225 -5.03 24.50 2.11
C SER A 225 -5.92 23.25 2.15
N GLY A 226 -5.41 22.08 1.80
CA GLY A 226 -6.18 20.83 1.93
C GLY A 226 -6.38 20.49 3.42
N VAL A 227 -5.28 20.20 4.09
CA VAL A 227 -5.20 19.87 5.51
C VAL A 227 -4.34 20.89 6.24
N PHE A 228 -4.78 21.31 7.42
CA PHE A 228 -3.99 22.17 8.30
C PHE A 228 -3.99 21.67 9.73
N ILE A 229 -2.79 21.40 10.25
CA ILE A 229 -2.54 21.07 11.66
C ILE A 229 -1.74 22.19 12.29
N GLY A 230 -2.33 22.88 13.27
CA GLY A 230 -1.79 24.11 13.85
C GLY A 230 -1.19 23.92 15.23
N THR A 231 -0.66 25.01 15.81
CA THR A 231 0.04 25.02 17.11
C THR A 231 -0.81 24.63 18.33
N ALA A 232 -2.10 24.40 18.14
CA ALA A 232 -3.00 23.91 19.19
C ALA A 232 -2.92 22.39 19.36
N HIS A 233 -2.43 21.67 18.35
CA HIS A 233 -2.16 20.24 18.44
C HIS A 233 -1.01 19.95 19.41
N LEU A 234 -1.25 19.08 20.39
CA LEU A 234 -0.31 18.68 21.44
C LEU A 234 -0.04 17.16 21.47
N GLY A 235 -0.97 16.34 21.00
CA GLY A 235 -0.92 14.87 21.08
C GLY A 235 -0.28 14.23 19.86
N GLU A 236 -0.80 13.09 19.45
CA GLU A 236 -0.42 12.41 18.20
C GLU A 236 -1.57 12.44 17.22
N ILE A 237 -1.25 12.57 15.93
CA ILE A 237 -2.20 12.31 14.85
C ILE A 237 -1.53 11.50 13.74
N ILE A 238 -2.22 10.44 13.33
CA ILE A 238 -1.78 9.49 12.30
C ILE A 238 -2.66 9.71 11.08
N CYS A 239 -2.04 10.04 9.95
CA CYS A 239 -2.71 10.35 8.69
C CYS A 239 -2.26 9.34 7.63
N THR A 240 -3.10 8.36 7.32
CA THR A 240 -2.83 7.28 6.35
C THR A 240 -3.70 7.40 5.11
N ASP A 241 -3.26 6.93 3.94
CA ASP A 241 -4.10 6.87 2.74
C ASP A 241 -4.76 8.22 2.36
N PHE A 242 -3.97 9.30 2.38
CA PHE A 242 -4.42 10.59 1.86
C PHE A 242 -4.16 10.63 0.35
N HIS A 243 -5.16 10.99 -0.44
CA HIS A 243 -5.02 11.30 -1.86
C HIS A 243 -5.34 12.78 -2.08
N ILE A 244 -4.31 13.61 -2.19
CA ILE A 244 -4.50 15.06 -2.39
C ILE A 244 -3.70 15.55 -3.60
N GLU A 245 -4.42 16.01 -4.61
CA GLU A 245 -3.82 16.51 -5.84
C GLU A 245 -4.41 17.82 -6.32
N GLU A 246 -3.62 18.51 -7.13
CA GLU A 246 -4.01 19.72 -7.86
C GLU A 246 -4.45 20.88 -6.97
N MET A 247 -4.06 20.85 -5.69
CA MET A 247 -4.46 21.88 -4.76
C MET A 247 -3.83 23.21 -5.14
N GLY A 248 -4.64 24.26 -5.16
CA GLY A 248 -4.17 25.62 -5.39
C GLY A 248 -3.40 26.23 -4.20
N SER A 249 -3.12 25.45 -3.17
CA SER A 249 -2.37 25.84 -1.98
C SER A 249 -1.70 24.59 -1.42
N THR A 250 -1.05 24.70 -0.26
CA THR A 250 -0.41 23.54 0.36
C THR A 250 -1.44 22.42 0.60
N ALA A 251 -1.17 21.23 0.09
CA ALA A 251 -2.05 20.07 0.28
C ALA A 251 -2.11 19.67 1.74
N PHE A 252 -0.96 19.42 2.37
CA PHE A 252 -0.87 19.07 3.78
C PHE A 252 0.06 20.02 4.54
N SER A 253 -0.49 20.84 5.45
CA SER A 253 0.28 21.81 6.24
C SER A 253 0.29 21.45 7.73
N ALA A 254 1.29 20.66 8.13
CA ALA A 254 1.62 20.33 9.50
C ALA A 254 2.52 21.39 10.15
N ARG A 255 1.93 22.31 10.92
CA ARG A 255 2.63 23.30 11.75
C ARG A 255 2.38 23.10 13.25
N GLY A 256 1.80 21.96 13.63
CA GLY A 256 1.46 21.58 15.01
C GLY A 256 2.63 21.06 15.83
N ARG A 257 3.69 21.86 15.93
CA ARG A 257 5.04 21.52 16.46
C ARG A 257 5.10 20.98 17.89
N LYS A 258 4.00 20.97 18.63
CA LYS A 258 3.99 20.45 20.00
C LYS A 258 3.58 18.99 20.06
N GLY A 259 2.71 18.58 19.13
CA GLY A 259 2.31 17.19 18.95
C GLY A 259 3.07 16.51 17.82
N ALA A 260 2.99 15.19 17.80
CA ALA A 260 3.55 14.33 16.76
C ALA A 260 2.56 14.19 15.60
N ILE A 261 3.06 14.31 14.38
CA ILE A 261 2.26 14.21 13.17
C ILE A 261 2.91 13.17 12.27
N LYS A 262 2.15 12.14 11.90
CA LYS A 262 2.59 11.04 11.03
C LYS A 262 1.78 11.07 9.74
N ILE A 263 2.46 11.01 8.61
CA ILE A 263 1.85 10.94 7.28
C ILE A 263 2.38 9.67 6.63
N GLU A 264 1.50 8.74 6.31
CA GLU A 264 1.83 7.37 5.91
C GLU A 264 1.01 6.98 4.68
N ASP A 265 1.57 6.14 3.82
CA ASP A 265 0.85 5.47 2.72
C ASP A 265 0.01 6.42 1.84
N SER A 266 0.54 7.62 1.58
CA SER A 266 -0.24 8.72 1.00
C SER A 266 0.29 9.17 -0.36
N TYR A 267 -0.63 9.63 -1.21
CA TYR A 267 -0.35 10.16 -2.54
C TYR A 267 -0.62 11.66 -2.64
N PHE A 268 0.34 12.40 -3.18
CA PHE A 268 0.20 13.83 -3.42
C PHE A 268 0.73 14.24 -4.79
N ALA A 269 -0.07 14.93 -5.60
CA ALA A 269 0.37 15.40 -6.92
C ALA A 269 0.08 16.88 -7.18
N ASN A 270 1.04 17.59 -7.77
CA ASN A 270 0.85 18.94 -8.32
C ASN A 270 0.12 19.93 -7.41
N ASN A 271 0.63 20.11 -6.19
CA ASN A 271 0.05 21.02 -5.22
C ASN A 271 0.86 22.33 -5.13
N ASP A 272 0.19 23.48 -5.19
CA ASP A 272 0.84 24.78 -5.06
C ASP A 272 1.39 24.99 -3.64
N ASN A 273 2.40 25.83 -3.54
CA ASN A 273 3.31 26.00 -2.42
C ASN A 273 4.10 24.74 -2.03
N SER A 274 3.43 23.65 -1.64
CA SER A 274 4.05 22.38 -1.28
C SER A 274 3.02 21.26 -1.16
N SER A 275 3.34 20.03 -1.56
CA SER A 275 2.50 18.87 -1.30
C SER A 275 2.46 18.55 0.20
N ILE A 276 3.61 18.21 0.78
CA ILE A 276 3.73 17.97 2.23
C ILE A 276 4.55 19.10 2.85
N ARG A 277 4.01 19.74 3.88
CA ARG A 277 4.77 20.66 4.73
C ARG A 277 4.73 20.16 6.16
N ILE A 278 5.86 19.63 6.62
CA ILE A 278 6.00 18.99 7.93
C ILE A 278 7.31 19.43 8.59
N GLY A 279 7.34 19.43 9.91
CA GLY A 279 8.55 19.69 10.70
C GLY A 279 8.57 18.74 11.88
N GLY A 280 9.69 18.79 12.61
CA GLY A 280 9.82 18.04 13.85
C GLY A 280 8.86 18.54 14.93
N ASN A 281 8.97 17.99 16.13
CA ASN A 281 8.07 18.33 17.21
C ASN A 281 8.74 18.44 18.60
N GLN A 282 7.94 18.77 19.60
CA GLN A 282 8.30 18.87 21.03
C GLN A 282 7.58 17.84 21.90
N HIS A 283 6.91 16.86 21.29
CA HIS A 283 6.21 15.82 22.01
C HIS A 283 7.24 15.06 22.88
N PRO A 284 6.95 14.75 24.15
CA PRO A 284 7.94 14.20 25.07
C PRO A 284 8.46 12.80 24.70
N SER A 285 7.77 12.08 23.81
CA SER A 285 8.06 10.66 23.52
C SER A 285 7.69 10.20 22.10
N LYS A 286 7.26 11.10 21.20
CA LYS A 286 6.75 10.72 19.87
C LYS A 286 7.36 11.64 18.82
N GLU A 287 7.67 11.12 17.64
CA GLU A 287 8.33 11.87 16.56
C GLU A 287 7.37 12.14 15.41
N SER A 288 7.73 13.07 14.52
CA SER A 288 6.93 13.40 13.35
C SER A 288 7.60 12.85 12.11
N TRP A 289 6.81 12.34 11.16
CA TRP A 289 7.36 11.78 9.94
C TRP A 289 6.42 11.81 8.74
N ALA A 290 7.03 11.64 7.56
CA ALA A 290 6.38 11.19 6.35
C ALA A 290 7.02 9.86 5.93
N LYS A 291 6.25 8.77 5.89
CA LYS A 291 6.70 7.42 5.52
C LYS A 291 5.88 6.87 4.36
N ASN A 292 6.51 6.07 3.49
CA ASN A 292 5.84 5.37 2.38
C ASN A 292 4.90 6.26 1.54
N CYS A 293 5.28 7.53 1.33
CA CYS A 293 4.47 8.48 0.57
C CYS A 293 4.98 8.59 -0.87
N THR A 294 4.05 8.73 -1.81
CA THR A 294 4.37 9.09 -3.20
C THR A 294 4.01 10.56 -3.45
N VAL A 295 4.98 11.34 -3.92
CA VAL A 295 4.78 12.78 -4.17
C VAL A 295 5.28 13.16 -5.55
N VAL A 296 4.39 13.67 -6.39
CA VAL A 296 4.65 13.92 -7.82
C VAL A 296 4.48 15.40 -8.17
N ALA A 297 5.40 15.93 -8.98
CA ALA A 297 5.22 17.16 -9.73
C ALA A 297 5.44 16.88 -11.22
N ASP A 298 4.37 16.99 -12.00
CA ASP A 298 4.38 16.83 -13.44
C ASP A 298 3.33 17.74 -14.10
N ALA A 299 3.78 18.58 -15.01
CA ALA A 299 2.93 19.45 -15.82
C ALA A 299 1.92 18.69 -16.68
N ASP A 300 2.27 17.47 -17.12
CA ASP A 300 1.39 16.66 -17.97
C ASP A 300 0.12 16.23 -17.21
N LEU A 301 0.24 16.02 -15.89
CA LEU A 301 -0.87 15.68 -14.99
C LEU A 301 -1.77 16.88 -14.63
N VAL A 302 -1.50 18.10 -15.13
CA VAL A 302 -2.36 19.28 -14.91
C VAL A 302 -2.82 19.90 -16.24
N ASP A 303 -2.71 19.15 -17.34
CA ASP A 303 -3.07 19.64 -18.66
C ASP A 303 -4.60 19.78 -18.86
N HIS A 304 -5.40 19.03 -18.09
CA HIS A 304 -6.86 19.12 -18.05
C HIS A 304 -7.37 20.37 -17.32
N LEU A 305 -6.56 20.95 -16.42
CA LEU A 305 -6.94 22.15 -15.68
C LEU A 305 -7.05 23.38 -16.58
N ASP A 306 -7.88 24.33 -16.14
CA ASP A 306 -8.13 25.57 -16.85
C ASP A 306 -6.82 26.32 -17.15
N SER A 307 -6.74 26.96 -18.33
CA SER A 307 -5.50 27.59 -18.80
C SER A 307 -5.00 28.79 -18.00
N ASP A 308 -5.84 29.33 -17.10
CA ASP A 308 -5.50 30.37 -16.13
C ASP A 308 -5.12 29.83 -14.75
N GLU A 309 -5.09 28.51 -14.57
CA GLU A 309 -4.45 27.86 -13.43
C GLU A 309 -2.93 28.03 -13.51
N GLU A 310 -2.37 28.68 -12.49
CA GLU A 310 -0.94 28.88 -12.32
C GLU A 310 -0.53 28.42 -10.92
N TYR A 311 0.63 27.79 -10.85
CA TYR A 311 1.28 27.38 -9.62
C TYR A 311 2.38 28.38 -9.28
N GLY A 312 2.48 28.78 -8.02
CA GLY A 312 3.56 29.66 -7.56
C GLY A 312 4.83 28.88 -7.23
N ASN A 313 4.71 27.82 -6.43
CA ASN A 313 5.84 26.99 -6.00
C ASN A 313 5.36 25.55 -5.82
N THR A 314 6.14 24.54 -6.18
CA THR A 314 5.73 23.12 -6.10
C THR A 314 6.80 22.30 -5.42
N ASP A 315 7.11 22.56 -4.14
CA ASP A 315 7.99 21.66 -3.40
C ASP A 315 7.25 20.34 -3.10
N LEU A 316 7.91 19.19 -3.27
CA LEU A 316 7.28 17.91 -2.93
C LEU A 316 7.13 17.79 -1.41
N ILE A 317 8.26 17.87 -0.70
CA ILE A 317 8.29 17.93 0.76
C ILE A 317 9.00 19.20 1.22
N ARG A 318 8.32 19.97 2.05
CA ARG A 318 8.84 21.17 2.70
C ARG A 318 9.05 20.89 4.17
N VAL A 319 10.30 20.75 4.56
CA VAL A 319 10.70 20.73 5.96
C VAL A 319 10.53 22.14 6.54
N GLY A 320 9.68 22.30 7.55
CA GLY A 320 9.56 23.58 8.21
C GLY A 320 8.72 23.63 9.48
N GLY A 321 9.31 24.21 10.52
CA GLY A 321 8.66 24.55 11.77
C GLY A 321 9.67 25.24 12.69
N GLY A 322 9.16 26.15 13.53
CA GLY A 322 9.90 27.29 14.07
C GLY A 322 10.85 26.99 15.23
N GLN A 323 11.21 28.06 15.95
CA GLN A 323 12.37 28.22 16.85
C GLN A 323 12.56 27.26 18.03
N GLU A 324 11.73 26.22 18.20
CA GLU A 324 11.66 25.47 19.45
C GLU A 324 11.52 23.94 19.29
N GLU A 325 11.79 23.36 18.12
CA GLU A 325 11.71 21.89 17.91
C GLU A 325 12.75 21.12 18.73
N VAL A 326 12.36 19.95 19.26
CA VAL A 326 13.23 19.06 20.04
C VAL A 326 13.71 17.89 19.19
N HIS A 327 12.82 17.34 18.37
CA HIS A 327 13.08 16.24 17.43
C HIS A 327 13.15 16.79 16.00
N GLY A 328 13.98 16.19 15.14
CA GLY A 328 13.92 16.41 13.69
C GLY A 328 12.72 15.72 13.07
N VAL A 329 12.45 15.98 11.78
CA VAL A 329 11.44 15.20 11.02
C VAL A 329 12.09 14.07 10.26
N ILE A 330 11.43 12.92 10.20
CA ILE A 330 11.87 11.76 9.41
C ILE A 330 11.09 11.71 8.10
N ILE A 331 11.80 11.55 6.99
CA ILE A 331 11.25 11.27 5.67
C ILE A 331 11.82 9.93 5.25
N GLU A 332 10.97 8.91 5.18
CA GLU A 332 11.43 7.52 5.01
C GLU A 332 10.61 6.80 3.93
N ASP A 333 11.28 5.97 3.12
CA ASP A 333 10.68 5.11 2.10
C ASP A 333 9.72 5.83 1.14
N CYS A 334 9.96 7.13 0.92
CA CYS A 334 9.13 7.96 0.06
C CYS A 334 9.62 7.89 -1.39
N THR A 335 8.67 7.87 -2.33
CA THR A 335 8.91 8.05 -3.76
C THR A 335 8.60 9.48 -4.17
N LEU A 336 9.63 10.23 -4.54
CA LEU A 336 9.55 11.65 -4.85
C LEU A 336 9.90 11.92 -6.31
N GLU A 337 8.93 12.31 -7.11
CA GLU A 337 9.10 12.48 -8.55
C GLU A 337 8.89 13.93 -8.97
N TYR A 338 9.96 14.57 -9.43
CA TYR A 338 9.91 15.88 -10.04
C TYR A 338 10.19 15.76 -11.53
N ARG A 339 9.14 15.46 -12.30
CA ARG A 339 9.21 15.20 -13.74
C ARG A 339 9.31 16.49 -14.54
N SER A 340 8.41 17.44 -14.27
CA SER A 340 8.35 18.71 -15.00
C SER A 340 7.71 19.82 -14.16
N HIS A 341 7.81 21.08 -14.60
CA HIS A 341 7.25 22.22 -13.86
C HIS A 341 5.79 22.48 -14.29
N PRO A 342 4.81 22.39 -13.36
CA PRO A 342 3.48 22.90 -13.61
C PRO A 342 3.50 24.37 -14.06
N ARG A 343 2.47 24.80 -14.78
CA ARG A 343 2.43 26.13 -15.41
C ARG A 343 2.64 27.23 -14.36
N GLY A 344 3.66 28.07 -14.56
CA GLY A 344 4.00 29.18 -13.65
C GLY A 344 4.88 28.79 -12.46
N ALA A 345 5.07 27.49 -12.20
CA ALA A 345 5.77 27.01 -11.02
C ALA A 345 7.29 27.20 -11.11
N PHE A 346 7.89 27.33 -9.93
CA PHE A 346 9.27 26.92 -9.67
C PHE A 346 9.25 25.95 -8.48
N SER A 347 10.38 25.29 -8.21
CA SER A 347 10.58 24.59 -6.94
C SER A 347 11.91 24.96 -6.32
N ARG A 348 11.98 24.91 -4.99
CA ARG A 348 13.25 25.10 -4.27
C ARG A 348 14.07 23.83 -4.23
N ALA A 349 13.39 22.68 -4.15
CA ALA A 349 13.90 21.31 -4.24
C ALA A 349 12.72 20.33 -4.16
N ALA A 350 12.96 19.06 -4.47
CA ALA A 350 12.04 17.99 -4.09
C ALA A 350 11.85 17.97 -2.57
N ILE A 351 12.94 17.92 -1.79
CA ILE A 351 12.94 18.12 -0.34
C ILE A 351 13.60 19.46 0.01
N ALA A 352 12.83 20.41 0.54
CA ALA A 352 13.31 21.76 0.79
C ALA A 352 13.18 22.17 2.27
N ARG A 353 14.31 22.49 2.92
CA ARG A 353 14.37 23.29 4.15
C ARG A 353 14.77 24.73 3.79
N PRO A 354 13.81 25.67 3.74
CA PRO A 354 14.07 27.02 3.24
C PRO A 354 14.81 27.90 4.24
N SER A 355 15.41 28.96 3.73
CA SER A 355 16.22 29.92 4.50
C SER A 355 15.45 30.88 5.42
N PHE A 356 14.13 30.86 5.33
CA PHE A 356 13.27 31.68 6.17
C PHE A 356 12.56 30.77 7.16
N SER A 357 12.39 31.31 8.38
CA SER A 357 12.12 30.57 9.61
C SER A 357 13.28 29.71 10.10
N GLU A 358 13.41 29.60 11.42
CA GLU A 358 14.24 28.55 12.02
C GLU A 358 13.54 27.25 11.70
N ASN A 359 14.24 26.31 11.08
CA ASN A 359 13.74 25.00 10.69
C ASN A 359 14.74 23.98 11.23
N GLY A 360 14.27 22.93 11.90
CA GLY A 360 15.13 21.95 12.57
C GLY A 360 15.86 20.99 11.63
N ALA A 361 16.50 19.99 12.26
CA ALA A 361 17.12 18.86 11.60
C ALA A 361 16.09 17.98 10.88
N PHE A 362 16.55 17.23 9.89
CA PHE A 362 15.72 16.22 9.24
C PHE A 362 16.55 15.06 8.69
N THR A 363 15.90 13.90 8.64
CA THR A 363 16.46 12.65 8.12
C THR A 363 15.71 12.24 6.86
N VAL A 364 16.44 11.82 5.84
CA VAL A 364 15.94 11.20 4.61
C VAL A 364 16.54 9.82 4.52
N ARG A 365 15.74 8.75 4.52
CA ARG A 365 16.26 7.38 4.41
C ARG A 365 15.37 6.48 3.55
N GLY A 366 15.97 5.51 2.85
CA GLY A 366 15.22 4.57 2.00
C GLY A 366 14.46 5.20 0.82
N CYS A 367 14.66 6.49 0.55
CA CYS A 367 13.83 7.21 -0.43
C CYS A 367 14.32 7.01 -1.86
N THR A 368 13.39 7.06 -2.81
CA THR A 368 13.68 7.17 -4.24
C THR A 368 13.30 8.57 -4.73
N ILE A 369 14.25 9.30 -5.31
CA ILE A 369 14.05 10.67 -5.77
C ILE A 369 14.42 10.77 -7.26
N ALA A 370 13.43 11.07 -8.10
CA ALA A 370 13.61 11.27 -9.54
C ALA A 370 13.50 12.77 -9.88
N ILE A 371 14.54 13.33 -10.49
CA ILE A 371 14.62 14.76 -10.86
C ILE A 371 14.87 14.90 -12.37
N ASP A 372 13.81 15.10 -13.14
CA ASP A 372 13.92 15.32 -14.59
C ASP A 372 13.81 16.80 -14.97
N ALA A 373 13.29 17.63 -14.05
CA ALA A 373 13.14 19.05 -14.27
C ALA A 373 14.42 19.87 -13.97
N ASP A 374 14.83 20.69 -14.94
CA ASP A 374 15.98 21.59 -14.76
C ASP A 374 15.78 22.59 -13.62
N GLY A 375 16.83 22.81 -12.82
CA GLY A 375 16.85 23.84 -11.79
C GLY A 375 16.22 23.44 -10.45
N VAL A 376 15.83 22.17 -10.31
CA VAL A 376 15.29 21.61 -9.05
C VAL A 376 16.34 20.70 -8.41
N PRO A 377 16.88 21.04 -7.23
CA PRO A 377 17.68 20.12 -6.43
C PRO A 377 16.84 18.96 -5.90
N ALA A 378 17.44 17.79 -5.67
CA ALA A 378 16.79 16.70 -4.95
C ALA A 378 16.56 17.09 -3.48
N ILE A 379 17.61 17.58 -2.82
CA ILE A 379 17.56 18.01 -1.43
C ILE A 379 18.26 19.37 -1.31
N LYS A 380 17.56 20.36 -0.74
CA LYS A 380 18.15 21.68 -0.44
C LYS A 380 17.80 22.15 0.95
N ALA A 381 18.81 22.34 1.78
CA ALA A 381 18.72 22.83 3.14
C ALA A 381 19.62 24.05 3.33
N THR A 382 19.02 25.23 3.51
CA THR A 382 19.76 26.51 3.54
C THR A 382 19.47 27.33 4.79
N ASP A 383 20.42 28.19 5.18
CA ASP A 383 20.36 29.16 6.29
C ASP A 383 19.76 28.58 7.59
N ALA A 384 20.37 27.53 8.14
CA ALA A 384 19.99 27.09 9.48
C ALA A 384 20.30 28.17 10.54
N THR A 385 19.42 28.32 11.52
CA THR A 385 19.67 29.20 12.65
C THR A 385 20.34 28.46 13.79
N SER A 386 21.34 29.08 14.43
CA SER A 386 22.15 28.47 15.50
C SER A 386 21.43 28.18 16.83
N SER A 387 20.10 28.28 16.88
CA SER A 387 19.26 28.09 18.08
C SER A 387 18.71 26.68 18.22
N VAL A 388 18.69 25.89 17.14
CA VAL A 388 18.19 24.50 17.10
C VAL A 388 19.17 23.63 16.29
N PRO A 389 19.29 22.32 16.57
CA PRO A 389 19.96 21.38 15.67
C PRO A 389 19.37 21.47 14.27
N ALA A 390 20.24 21.41 13.27
CA ALA A 390 19.88 21.62 11.88
C ALA A 390 20.74 20.74 10.95
N ASP A 391 21.25 19.65 11.49
CA ASP A 391 21.88 18.58 10.76
C ASP A 391 20.90 17.99 9.73
N VAL A 392 21.48 17.53 8.62
CA VAL A 392 20.76 16.82 7.57
C VAL A 392 21.36 15.43 7.52
N THR A 393 20.52 14.41 7.70
CA THR A 393 20.93 13.01 7.54
C THR A 393 20.32 12.48 6.26
N VAL A 394 21.12 11.89 5.37
CA VAL A 394 20.64 11.20 4.17
C VAL A 394 21.29 9.81 4.12
N THR A 395 20.48 8.75 4.22
CA THR A 395 20.97 7.36 4.12
C THR A 395 20.18 6.56 3.10
N ASP A 396 20.77 5.52 2.52
CA ASP A 396 20.04 4.48 1.75
C ASP A 396 19.11 5.04 0.67
N THR A 397 19.49 6.17 0.07
CA THR A 397 18.60 6.97 -0.80
C THR A 397 19.11 6.94 -2.24
N HIS A 398 18.19 6.71 -3.17
CA HIS A 398 18.46 6.67 -4.60
C HIS A 398 18.01 7.97 -5.28
N ILE A 399 18.92 8.65 -5.98
CA ILE A 399 18.67 9.93 -6.64
C ILE A 399 19.03 9.81 -8.11
N THR A 400 18.04 9.87 -8.99
CA THR A 400 18.24 9.76 -10.44
C THR A 400 17.60 10.91 -11.18
N GLY A 401 17.95 11.07 -12.46
CA GLY A 401 17.27 12.06 -13.27
C GLY A 401 17.92 12.35 -14.61
N SER A 402 17.14 13.01 -15.46
CA SER A 402 17.50 13.34 -16.85
C SER A 402 17.74 14.83 -17.09
N VAL A 403 18.00 15.62 -16.03
CA VAL A 403 18.27 17.07 -16.13
C VAL A 403 19.21 17.42 -17.28
N SER A 404 18.92 18.52 -17.96
CA SER A 404 19.62 18.97 -19.17
C SER A 404 20.62 20.10 -18.91
N GLN A 405 20.56 20.76 -17.75
CA GLN A 405 21.38 21.93 -17.41
C GLN A 405 22.36 21.73 -16.25
N THR A 406 23.45 22.50 -16.28
CA THR A 406 24.56 22.52 -15.30
C THR A 406 24.39 23.59 -14.19
N ASN A 407 23.20 24.16 -14.01
CA ASN A 407 22.97 25.39 -13.23
C ASN A 407 22.10 25.22 -11.97
N ALA A 408 21.79 23.99 -11.55
CA ALA A 408 21.41 23.75 -10.15
C ALA A 408 22.68 23.76 -9.28
N ASP A 409 22.58 24.33 -8.07
CA ASP A 409 23.72 24.50 -7.15
C ASP A 409 24.45 23.17 -6.87
N ALA A 410 23.67 22.13 -6.58
CA ALA A 410 24.03 20.71 -6.45
C ALA A 410 22.75 19.86 -6.41
N ALA A 411 22.86 18.53 -6.49
CA ALA A 411 21.71 17.64 -6.28
C ALA A 411 21.29 17.64 -4.82
N ILE A 412 22.27 17.54 -3.91
CA ILE A 412 22.12 17.74 -2.48
C ILE A 412 22.92 19.00 -2.10
N TYR A 413 22.25 19.98 -1.50
CA TYR A 413 22.88 21.19 -0.98
C TYR A 413 22.51 21.41 0.49
N ALA A 414 23.51 21.37 1.36
CA ALA A 414 23.38 21.71 2.78
C ALA A 414 24.26 22.91 3.12
N GLU A 415 23.65 23.98 3.63
CA GLU A 415 24.29 25.21 4.09
C GLU A 415 23.92 25.48 5.55
N ASP A 416 24.92 25.88 6.34
CA ASP A 416 24.82 26.15 7.79
C ASP A 416 24.32 24.91 8.59
N SER A 417 24.56 23.71 8.10
CA SER A 417 24.09 22.44 8.66
C SER A 417 25.23 21.63 9.30
N ASP A 418 25.77 22.15 10.40
CA ASP A 418 26.73 21.41 11.23
C ASP A 418 26.21 20.00 11.57
N GLY A 419 27.07 18.98 11.48
CA GLY A 419 26.70 17.60 11.77
C GLY A 419 26.04 16.83 10.63
N THR A 420 25.96 17.38 9.41
CA THR A 420 25.36 16.69 8.25
C THR A 420 26.07 15.36 7.95
N THR A 421 25.28 14.30 7.81
CA THR A 421 25.74 12.95 7.43
C THR A 421 25.06 12.51 6.13
N ILE A 422 25.85 12.03 5.17
CA ILE A 422 25.35 11.46 3.92
C ILE A 422 26.04 10.12 3.74
N GLU A 423 25.29 9.04 3.79
CA GLU A 423 25.84 7.69 3.77
C GLU A 423 25.05 6.82 2.81
N ASN A 424 25.72 5.90 2.14
CA ASN A 424 25.05 4.83 1.39
C ASN A 424 24.04 5.32 0.34
N ILE A 425 24.37 6.42 -0.37
CA ILE A 425 23.52 6.94 -1.44
C ILE A 425 23.98 6.48 -2.82
N CYS A 426 23.00 6.29 -3.70
CA CYS A 426 23.18 6.03 -5.12
C CYS A 426 22.67 7.27 -5.88
N MET A 427 23.55 7.98 -6.59
CA MET A 427 23.17 9.18 -7.34
C MET A 427 23.62 9.07 -8.80
N SER A 428 22.70 9.30 -9.73
CA SER A 428 22.96 9.33 -11.17
C SER A 428 22.29 10.53 -11.84
N LEU A 429 23.06 11.61 -11.97
CA LEU A 429 22.65 12.88 -12.60
C LEU A 429 23.77 13.34 -13.56
N PRO A 430 23.96 12.64 -14.70
CA PRO A 430 25.15 12.73 -15.55
C PRO A 430 25.43 14.10 -16.17
N ASN A 431 24.44 15.00 -16.18
CA ASN A 431 24.56 16.34 -16.76
C ASN A 431 24.69 17.45 -15.70
N LEU A 432 24.59 17.11 -14.41
CA LEU A 432 24.68 18.07 -13.32
C LEU A 432 26.14 18.37 -12.96
N ASP A 433 26.44 19.61 -12.55
CA ASP A 433 27.83 20.04 -12.26
C ASP A 433 28.33 19.56 -10.89
N THR A 434 27.47 19.52 -9.86
CA THR A 434 27.86 19.12 -8.50
C THR A 434 26.85 18.12 -7.95
N GLY A 435 27.33 17.00 -7.40
CA GLY A 435 26.48 16.01 -6.71
C GLY A 435 26.06 16.53 -5.34
N VAL A 436 27.01 16.62 -4.41
CA VAL A 436 26.80 17.11 -3.04
C VAL A 436 27.59 18.39 -2.81
N LEU A 437 26.92 19.44 -2.34
CA LEU A 437 27.52 20.69 -1.87
C LEU A 437 27.27 20.87 -0.38
N ILE A 438 28.35 21.00 0.40
CA ILE A 438 28.29 21.41 1.81
C ILE A 438 28.93 22.79 1.96
N GLU A 439 28.20 23.73 2.54
CA GLU A 439 28.64 25.11 2.75
C GLU A 439 28.48 25.56 4.21
N ASN A 440 29.45 26.34 4.71
CA ASN A 440 29.46 26.91 6.06
C ASN A 440 29.17 25.90 7.21
N SER A 441 29.57 24.63 7.05
CA SER A 441 29.20 23.56 7.98
C SER A 441 30.43 22.80 8.50
N THR A 442 30.37 22.35 9.74
CA THR A 442 31.42 21.61 10.44
C THR A 442 30.93 20.26 10.93
N ASP A 443 31.87 19.37 11.25
CA ASP A 443 31.59 18.01 11.74
C ASP A 443 30.66 17.21 10.82
N CYS A 444 30.81 17.40 9.50
CA CYS A 444 30.02 16.67 8.50
C CYS A 444 30.77 15.44 7.96
N GLU A 445 30.04 14.46 7.46
CA GLU A 445 30.57 13.20 6.94
C GLU A 445 29.82 12.75 5.68
N ILE A 446 30.55 12.26 4.67
CA ILE A 446 30.01 11.64 3.46
C ILE A 446 30.72 10.31 3.21
N THR A 447 29.99 9.19 3.27
CA THR A 447 30.57 7.84 3.22
C THR A 447 29.84 6.89 2.28
N SER A 448 30.55 5.88 1.78
CA SER A 448 29.95 4.69 1.13
C SER A 448 28.97 5.03 0.01
N SER A 449 29.27 6.00 -0.85
CA SER A 449 28.28 6.58 -1.77
C SER A 449 28.77 6.59 -3.22
N ASP A 450 27.88 6.18 -4.14
CA ASP A 450 28.10 6.23 -5.58
C ASP A 450 27.47 7.52 -6.14
N ILE A 451 28.29 8.54 -6.42
CA ILE A 451 27.82 9.88 -6.80
C ILE A 451 28.26 10.22 -8.22
N TYR A 452 27.39 9.94 -9.19
CA TYR A 452 27.65 10.18 -10.61
C TYR A 452 27.07 11.49 -11.12
N THR A 453 27.96 12.44 -11.41
CA THR A 453 27.64 13.76 -11.99
C THR A 453 28.68 14.18 -13.04
N ALA A 454 28.36 15.18 -13.86
CA ALA A 454 29.26 15.68 -14.91
C ALA A 454 30.52 16.36 -14.36
N GLY A 455 30.39 17.02 -13.20
CA GLY A 455 31.47 17.76 -12.55
C GLY A 455 31.99 17.06 -11.30
N GLU A 456 31.84 17.71 -10.14
CA GLU A 456 32.37 17.22 -8.87
C GLU A 456 31.31 16.37 -8.13
N ALA A 457 31.68 15.16 -7.71
CA ALA A 457 30.84 14.32 -6.87
C ALA A 457 30.51 15.03 -5.54
N THR A 458 31.53 15.61 -4.90
CA THR A 458 31.39 16.37 -3.66
C THR A 458 32.17 17.69 -3.74
N LYS A 459 31.60 18.75 -3.15
CA LYS A 459 32.17 20.09 -3.13
C LYS A 459 31.92 20.75 -1.78
N PHE A 460 32.95 21.40 -1.24
CA PHE A 460 32.92 21.98 0.10
C PHE A 460 33.35 23.45 0.09
N VAL A 461 32.56 24.32 0.71
CA VAL A 461 32.83 25.76 0.84
C VAL A 461 32.82 26.15 2.31
N ASP A 462 33.92 26.69 2.80
CA ASP A 462 34.09 27.11 4.20
C ASP A 462 33.63 26.04 5.23
N SER A 463 33.83 24.76 4.90
CA SER A 463 33.31 23.61 5.63
C SER A 463 34.39 22.58 6.02
N ASN A 464 34.11 21.78 7.04
CA ASN A 464 34.92 20.62 7.45
C ASN A 464 34.12 19.33 7.24
N VAL A 465 34.48 18.55 6.23
CA VAL A 465 33.77 17.33 5.83
C VAL A 465 34.74 16.15 5.73
N ALA A 466 34.42 15.05 6.42
CA ALA A 466 35.10 13.77 6.25
C ALA A 466 34.50 13.03 5.05
N THR A 467 35.34 12.41 4.22
CA THR A 467 34.88 11.61 3.07
C THR A 467 35.60 10.28 2.99
N SER A 468 34.88 9.18 2.81
CA SER A 468 35.44 7.85 2.49
C SER A 468 34.54 7.08 1.53
N ASP A 469 35.14 6.18 0.75
CA ASP A 469 34.41 5.24 -0.12
C ASP A 469 33.38 5.91 -1.05
N ILE A 470 33.81 7.01 -1.71
CA ILE A 470 33.02 7.74 -2.70
C ILE A 470 33.45 7.33 -4.11
N THR A 471 32.49 6.87 -4.93
CA THR A 471 32.72 6.58 -6.35
C THR A 471 31.98 7.56 -7.26
N ASN A 472 32.34 7.61 -8.54
CA ASN A 472 31.75 8.48 -9.57
C ASN A 472 31.88 7.82 -10.96
N ASP A 473 31.62 6.51 -11.04
CA ASP A 473 31.76 5.73 -12.28
C ASP A 473 30.44 5.49 -13.01
N GLY A 474 29.32 5.93 -12.43
CA GLY A 474 27.98 5.84 -13.03
C GLY A 474 27.33 4.48 -12.90
N ALA A 475 27.89 3.56 -12.11
CA ALA A 475 27.31 2.23 -11.93
C ALA A 475 26.04 2.24 -11.06
N CYS A 476 25.76 3.35 -10.35
CA CYS A 476 24.68 3.51 -9.37
C CYS A 476 24.32 2.16 -8.73
N ARG A 477 25.24 1.65 -7.91
CA ARG A 477 25.11 0.33 -7.31
C ARG A 477 24.16 0.43 -6.13
N VAL A 478 23.30 -0.57 -6.01
CA VAL A 478 22.50 -0.76 -4.81
C VAL A 478 23.44 -1.22 -3.69
N PRO A 479 23.31 -0.69 -2.47
CA PRO A 479 24.13 -1.11 -1.34
C PRO A 479 24.05 -2.62 -1.07
N GLY A 480 25.21 -3.29 -0.96
CA GLY A 480 25.30 -4.72 -0.61
C GLY A 480 25.78 -5.65 -1.74
N GLU A 481 25.83 -5.18 -2.99
CA GLU A 481 26.49 -5.94 -4.06
C GLU A 481 28.01 -5.73 -3.99
N SER A 482 28.76 -6.77 -3.61
CA SER A 482 30.21 -6.76 -3.76
C SER A 482 30.58 -6.86 -5.23
N ASP A 483 31.42 -5.92 -5.69
CA ASP A 483 32.06 -5.95 -6.99
C ASP A 483 33.08 -7.11 -7.05
N ASP A 484 32.60 -8.34 -7.29
CA ASP A 484 33.47 -9.47 -7.63
C ASP A 484 33.75 -9.48 -9.14
N SER A 485 34.40 -8.41 -9.60
CA SER A 485 35.09 -8.38 -10.88
C SER A 485 36.56 -8.04 -10.64
N THR A 486 37.26 -8.95 -9.97
CA THR A 486 38.73 -8.97 -9.97
C THR A 486 39.25 -9.36 -11.36
N ASP A 487 39.34 -8.38 -12.28
CA ASP A 487 40.22 -8.50 -13.45
C ASP A 487 41.68 -8.32 -12.98
N ASP A 488 42.27 -9.43 -12.53
CA ASP A 488 43.71 -9.55 -12.33
C ASP A 488 44.41 -9.57 -13.69
N SER A 489 44.81 -8.39 -14.15
CA SER A 489 46.05 -8.25 -14.91
C SER A 489 46.99 -7.25 -14.25
N THR A 490 47.62 -7.71 -13.18
CA THR A 490 48.86 -7.16 -12.65
C THR A 490 49.98 -7.15 -13.71
N ASP A 491 50.53 -5.95 -14.04
CA ASP A 491 51.97 -5.66 -13.88
C ASP A 491 52.32 -4.16 -14.06
N ASP A 492 52.48 -3.49 -12.91
CA ASP A 492 53.56 -2.58 -12.49
C ASP A 492 54.15 -1.52 -13.47
N SER A 493 53.95 -0.24 -13.15
CA SER A 493 54.96 0.59 -12.44
C SER A 493 54.89 2.08 -12.77
N THR A 494 55.08 2.86 -11.71
CA THR A 494 55.08 4.32 -11.59
C THR A 494 56.23 5.05 -12.31
N THR A 495 56.05 6.38 -12.41
CA THR A 495 57.02 7.50 -12.54
C THR A 495 57.26 8.13 -13.93
N ASP A 496 56.65 9.31 -14.08
CA ASP A 496 57.23 10.64 -14.40
C ASP A 496 58.41 10.79 -15.39
N ASP A 497 58.30 11.88 -16.15
CA ASP A 497 59.31 12.61 -16.92
C ASP A 497 59.52 12.27 -18.42
N SER A 498 60.06 13.29 -19.07
CA SER A 498 59.80 13.86 -20.38
C SER A 498 60.69 13.38 -21.54
N THR A 499 60.30 13.86 -22.73
CA THR A 499 61.10 14.16 -23.95
C THR A 499 61.17 13.16 -25.11
N THR A 500 60.65 13.66 -26.24
CA THR A 500 61.17 13.65 -27.63
C THR A 500 61.43 12.34 -28.41
N ASP A 501 60.86 12.41 -29.63
CA ASP A 501 61.40 12.04 -30.94
C ASP A 501 61.26 10.60 -31.48
N ASP A 502 60.39 10.55 -32.50
CA ASP A 502 60.70 10.21 -33.90
C ASP A 502 60.60 8.76 -34.38
N SER A 503 59.88 8.69 -35.50
CA SER A 503 60.11 7.87 -36.70
C SER A 503 59.46 6.49 -36.83
N THR A 504 58.51 6.47 -37.78
CA THR A 504 58.37 5.54 -38.93
C THR A 504 57.84 4.13 -38.67
N THR A 505 57.16 3.40 -39.57
CA THR A 505 56.44 3.56 -40.85
C THR A 505 56.13 2.12 -41.29
N ASP A 506 54.95 1.88 -41.89
CA ASP A 506 54.55 0.71 -42.72
C ASP A 506 54.54 -0.69 -42.05
N GLY A 507 53.60 -1.60 -42.32
CA GLY A 507 52.55 -1.68 -43.33
C GLY A 507 52.28 -3.16 -43.69
N SER A 508 51.12 -3.39 -44.33
CA SER A 508 50.70 -4.58 -45.11
C SER A 508 50.08 -5.82 -44.43
N THR A 509 48.75 -5.89 -44.51
CA THR A 509 47.87 -6.78 -45.33
C THR A 509 48.25 -8.21 -45.75
N ASP A 510 47.18 -9.01 -45.84
CA ASP A 510 46.86 -10.16 -46.75
C ASP A 510 47.28 -11.54 -46.20
N GLY A 511 46.46 -12.60 -46.07
CA GLY A 511 45.21 -13.00 -46.72
C GLY A 511 45.41 -14.36 -47.39
N SER A 512 44.56 -15.37 -47.15
CA SER A 512 44.18 -16.41 -48.13
C SER A 512 43.29 -17.53 -47.58
N THR A 513 42.35 -17.88 -48.45
CA THR A 513 41.34 -18.94 -48.46
C THR A 513 41.86 -20.27 -49.06
N ASP A 514 41.15 -21.36 -48.74
CA ASP A 514 40.53 -22.33 -49.69
C ASP A 514 40.94 -23.84 -49.64
N ASP A 515 39.89 -24.65 -49.36
CA ASP A 515 39.39 -25.86 -50.05
C ASP A 515 39.85 -27.33 -49.78
N SER A 516 38.89 -28.08 -49.19
CA SER A 516 38.27 -29.39 -49.51
C SER A 516 39.01 -30.76 -49.58
N THR A 517 38.52 -31.78 -48.84
CA THR A 517 37.48 -32.78 -49.25
C THR A 517 37.51 -34.09 -48.42
N THR A 518 36.35 -34.46 -47.83
CA THR A 518 35.69 -35.80 -47.64
C THR A 518 36.42 -36.95 -46.93
N ASP A 519 35.82 -37.82 -46.09
CA ASP A 519 34.47 -38.09 -45.55
C ASP A 519 34.61 -39.35 -44.65
N ASP A 520 34.11 -39.38 -43.40
CA ASP A 520 33.48 -40.58 -42.78
C ASP A 520 32.82 -40.28 -41.41
N SER A 521 31.49 -40.36 -41.42
CA SER A 521 30.56 -40.88 -40.39
C SER A 521 30.49 -40.34 -38.95
N THR A 522 29.29 -39.77 -38.68
CA THR A 522 28.40 -39.94 -37.51
C THR A 522 28.79 -39.33 -36.16
N THR A 523 28.24 -38.16 -35.89
CA THR A 523 27.20 -37.92 -34.85
C THR A 523 26.57 -36.55 -35.11
N ASP A 524 25.26 -36.48 -34.97
CA ASP A 524 24.44 -35.29 -35.19
C ASP A 524 24.77 -34.28 -34.09
N ASP A 525 25.47 -33.22 -34.45
CA ASP A 525 25.84 -32.09 -33.59
C ASP A 525 25.12 -30.87 -34.18
N THR A 526 23.87 -30.68 -33.75
CA THR A 526 23.17 -29.40 -33.95
C THR A 526 23.74 -28.41 -32.94
N THR A 527 24.77 -27.69 -33.37
CA THR A 527 25.07 -26.37 -32.82
C THR A 527 24.06 -25.38 -33.39
N SER A 528 22.96 -25.23 -32.66
CA SER A 528 22.07 -24.07 -32.67
C SER A 528 21.50 -23.98 -31.25
N ASP A 529 21.33 -22.74 -30.79
CA ASP A 529 20.57 -22.34 -29.59
C ASP A 529 21.43 -22.12 -28.34
N THR A 530 22.25 -21.07 -28.41
CA THR A 530 22.55 -20.24 -27.24
C THR A 530 21.35 -19.31 -26.99
N GLU A 531 20.19 -19.92 -26.72
CA GLU A 531 18.99 -19.24 -26.21
C GLU A 531 18.87 -19.62 -24.73
N GLY A 532 18.68 -18.62 -23.87
CA GLY A 532 18.41 -18.83 -22.45
C GLY A 532 17.13 -19.66 -22.31
N LEU A 533 17.17 -20.73 -21.51
CA LEU A 533 15.91 -21.36 -21.13
C LEU A 533 15.24 -20.41 -20.12
N PRO A 534 13.93 -20.17 -20.24
CA PRO A 534 13.26 -19.05 -19.58
C PRO A 534 13.21 -19.16 -18.06
N ASN A 535 13.36 -20.38 -17.53
CA ASN A 535 13.30 -20.63 -16.10
C ASN A 535 14.65 -21.09 -15.55
N SER A 536 14.91 -20.76 -14.29
CA SER A 536 16.06 -21.22 -13.52
C SER A 536 15.61 -21.85 -12.21
N LEU A 537 16.17 -23.01 -11.85
CA LEU A 537 16.00 -23.63 -10.54
C LEU A 537 17.36 -23.65 -9.85
N ARG A 538 17.47 -22.98 -8.70
CA ARG A 538 18.70 -22.88 -7.92
C ARG A 538 18.52 -23.54 -6.56
N LEU A 539 19.47 -24.39 -6.16
CA LEU A 539 19.49 -25.07 -4.89
C LEU A 539 20.74 -24.66 -4.11
N THR A 540 20.54 -24.09 -2.93
CA THR A 540 21.63 -23.65 -2.04
C THR A 540 21.66 -24.52 -0.80
N GLY A 541 22.80 -25.17 -0.53
CA GLY A 541 22.96 -26.02 0.65
C GLY A 541 22.89 -25.24 1.96
N LYS A 542 22.42 -25.89 3.02
CA LYS A 542 22.36 -25.32 4.40
C LYS A 542 23.41 -25.91 5.34
N GLY A 543 24.44 -26.55 4.80
CA GLY A 543 25.56 -27.12 5.57
C GLY A 543 25.44 -28.58 5.94
N THR A 544 24.26 -29.17 5.84
CA THR A 544 24.05 -30.61 5.75
C THR A 544 24.05 -31.05 4.30
N SER A 545 24.69 -32.18 3.99
CA SER A 545 24.67 -32.71 2.62
C SER A 545 23.27 -33.17 2.24
N THR A 546 22.71 -32.54 1.21
CA THR A 546 21.34 -32.74 0.76
C THR A 546 21.33 -33.31 -0.66
N ASN A 547 20.60 -34.40 -0.85
CA ASN A 547 20.34 -35.01 -2.15
C ASN A 547 18.93 -34.63 -2.61
N TYR A 548 18.82 -34.14 -3.84
CA TYR A 548 17.56 -33.75 -4.44
C TYR A 548 17.42 -34.39 -5.82
N ARG A 549 16.16 -34.55 -6.24
CA ARG A 549 15.81 -34.93 -7.60
C ARG A 549 14.61 -34.11 -8.05
N PHE A 550 14.65 -33.61 -9.29
CA PHE A 550 13.48 -32.98 -9.89
C PHE A 550 13.37 -33.29 -11.38
N THR A 551 12.14 -33.19 -11.90
CA THR A 551 11.83 -33.36 -13.32
C THR A 551 11.06 -32.15 -13.82
N VAL A 552 11.40 -31.70 -15.04
CA VAL A 552 10.66 -30.67 -15.77
C VAL A 552 9.91 -31.26 -16.95
N SER A 553 8.87 -30.56 -17.39
CA SER A 553 8.03 -30.97 -18.51
C SER A 553 8.71 -30.90 -19.87
N GLU A 554 9.78 -30.10 -20.02
CA GLU A 554 10.47 -29.90 -21.31
C GLU A 554 12.01 -30.02 -21.21
N GLN A 555 12.78 -28.98 -21.55
CA GLN A 555 14.25 -29.04 -21.62
C GLN A 555 14.88 -28.65 -20.29
N LEU A 556 15.95 -29.35 -19.90
CA LEU A 556 16.75 -29.08 -18.71
C LEU A 556 18.24 -29.06 -19.06
N LYS A 557 18.99 -28.09 -18.55
CA LYS A 557 20.46 -28.02 -18.65
C LYS A 557 21.05 -27.37 -17.41
N ALA A 558 22.32 -27.64 -17.13
CA ALA A 558 23.08 -26.91 -16.11
C ALA A 558 23.19 -25.42 -16.49
N ASP A 559 23.08 -24.53 -15.52
CA ASP A 559 23.23 -23.09 -15.73
C ASP A 559 24.72 -22.66 -15.64
N PRO A 560 25.35 -22.23 -16.76
CA PRO A 560 26.78 -21.93 -16.78
C PRO A 560 27.18 -20.63 -16.06
N GLN A 561 26.24 -19.81 -15.58
CA GLN A 561 26.56 -18.54 -14.91
C GLN A 561 26.82 -18.67 -13.41
N VAL A 562 26.25 -19.68 -12.74
CA VAL A 562 26.26 -19.78 -11.26
C VAL A 562 26.33 -21.22 -10.71
N SER A 563 26.46 -22.25 -11.56
CA SER A 563 26.37 -23.64 -11.09
C SER A 563 27.68 -24.19 -10.53
N ASP A 564 27.64 -24.72 -9.31
CA ASP A 564 28.72 -25.48 -8.65
C ASP A 564 28.60 -27.00 -8.80
N LEU A 565 27.81 -27.49 -9.79
CA LEU A 565 27.50 -28.91 -9.97
C LEU A 565 28.72 -29.82 -9.75
N GLU A 566 28.61 -30.68 -8.75
CA GLU A 566 29.63 -31.64 -8.38
C GLU A 566 29.70 -32.81 -9.39
N SER A 567 30.84 -33.52 -9.38
CA SER A 567 31.11 -34.60 -10.34
C SER A 567 30.18 -35.82 -10.26
N TRP A 568 29.29 -35.86 -9.27
CA TRP A 568 28.30 -36.90 -9.05
C TRP A 568 26.86 -36.45 -9.34
N ASP A 569 26.66 -35.18 -9.70
CA ASP A 569 25.35 -34.69 -10.18
C ASP A 569 25.15 -35.11 -11.63
N ASP A 570 23.94 -35.55 -11.94
CA ASP A 570 23.59 -36.09 -13.25
C ASP A 570 22.32 -35.41 -13.79
N ILE A 571 22.41 -34.92 -15.02
CA ILE A 571 21.25 -34.45 -15.78
C ILE A 571 20.97 -35.47 -16.87
N SER A 572 19.82 -36.14 -16.76
CA SER A 572 19.40 -37.20 -17.67
C SER A 572 18.06 -36.84 -18.32
N GLY A 573 18.14 -36.22 -19.50
CA GLY A 573 16.95 -35.75 -20.21
C GLY A 573 16.39 -34.48 -19.56
N SER A 574 15.17 -34.57 -18.99
CA SER A 574 14.50 -33.49 -18.29
C SER A 574 14.50 -33.65 -16.76
N THR A 575 15.33 -34.56 -16.25
CA THR A 575 15.46 -34.85 -14.81
C THR A 575 16.89 -34.58 -14.35
N ALA A 576 17.04 -33.91 -13.21
CA ALA A 576 18.30 -33.77 -12.50
C ALA A 576 18.28 -34.54 -11.18
N ASP A 577 19.41 -35.16 -10.84
CA ASP A 577 19.69 -35.86 -9.58
C ASP A 577 21.02 -35.32 -9.08
N GLY A 578 21.00 -34.57 -7.99
CA GLY A 578 22.14 -33.77 -7.56
C GLY A 578 22.28 -33.64 -6.04
N TRP A 579 23.43 -33.14 -5.61
CA TRP A 579 23.79 -33.02 -4.20
C TRP A 579 24.39 -31.64 -3.90
N VAL A 580 23.78 -30.90 -2.97
CA VAL A 580 24.44 -29.74 -2.36
C VAL A 580 25.09 -30.15 -1.05
N THR A 581 26.43 -30.13 -0.98
CA THR A 581 27.15 -30.77 0.14
C THR A 581 27.60 -29.85 1.28
N SER A 582 27.53 -28.52 1.10
CA SER A 582 27.91 -27.50 2.10
C SER A 582 27.08 -26.21 1.99
N GLU A 583 27.20 -25.30 2.97
CA GLU A 583 26.48 -23.99 3.01
C GLU A 583 26.82 -23.06 1.84
N SER A 584 27.98 -23.28 1.22
CA SER A 584 28.46 -22.49 0.08
C SER A 584 28.24 -23.18 -1.27
N ASN A 585 27.68 -24.40 -1.31
CA ASN A 585 27.41 -25.09 -2.58
C ASN A 585 26.05 -24.67 -3.14
N VAL A 586 26.07 -24.26 -4.42
CA VAL A 586 24.90 -23.79 -5.16
C VAL A 586 24.80 -24.52 -6.49
N ASP A 587 23.79 -25.38 -6.62
CA ASP A 587 23.49 -26.03 -7.88
C ASP A 587 22.44 -25.21 -8.64
N SER A 588 22.76 -24.80 -9.87
CA SER A 588 21.85 -24.02 -10.71
C SER A 588 21.56 -24.72 -12.03
N TYR A 589 20.28 -24.73 -12.40
CA TYR A 589 19.76 -25.34 -13.62
C TYR A 589 18.90 -24.35 -14.40
N ALA A 590 19.03 -24.34 -15.72
CA ALA A 590 18.13 -23.62 -16.61
C ALA A 590 17.17 -24.61 -17.29
N PHE A 591 15.88 -24.27 -17.39
CA PHE A 591 14.85 -25.16 -17.95
C PHE A 591 13.70 -24.44 -18.66
N SER A 592 12.96 -25.16 -19.51
CA SER A 592 11.69 -24.71 -20.11
C SER A 592 10.52 -25.57 -19.61
N GLY A 593 9.31 -25.04 -19.70
CA GLY A 593 8.12 -25.64 -19.09
C GLY A 593 8.09 -25.45 -17.57
N SER A 594 7.35 -26.31 -16.87
CA SER A 594 7.24 -26.34 -15.39
C SER A 594 7.96 -27.53 -14.76
N VAL A 595 8.26 -27.42 -13.47
CA VAL A 595 8.69 -28.56 -12.62
C VAL A 595 7.46 -29.45 -12.40
N THR A 596 7.54 -30.69 -12.86
CA THR A 596 6.44 -31.67 -12.77
C THR A 596 6.60 -32.62 -11.58
N ASP A 597 7.80 -32.68 -11.01
CA ASP A 597 8.13 -33.54 -9.87
C ASP A 597 9.35 -32.94 -9.15
N PHE A 598 9.31 -32.87 -7.83
CA PHE A 598 10.44 -32.44 -7.01
C PHE A 598 10.45 -33.24 -5.71
N GLU A 599 11.60 -33.80 -5.36
CA GLU A 599 11.80 -34.47 -4.08
C GLU A 599 13.19 -34.17 -3.50
N PHE A 600 13.25 -33.97 -2.17
CA PHE A 600 14.49 -34.21 -1.44
C PHE A 600 14.58 -35.70 -1.12
N VAL A 601 15.57 -36.36 -1.70
CA VAL A 601 15.88 -37.78 -1.43
C VAL A 601 16.47 -37.92 -0.03
N GLU A 602 17.27 -36.95 0.40
CA GLU A 602 17.87 -36.85 1.74
C GLU A 602 18.19 -35.39 2.07
N GLY A 603 17.86 -34.90 3.27
CA GLY A 603 18.18 -33.55 3.72
C GLY A 603 17.21 -32.46 3.25
N ASP A 604 17.60 -31.21 3.40
CA ASP A 604 16.90 -30.02 2.92
C ASP A 604 17.87 -28.95 2.40
N ALA A 605 17.41 -28.13 1.46
CA ALA A 605 18.17 -27.04 0.86
C ALA A 605 17.22 -25.87 0.59
N THR A 606 17.75 -24.67 0.45
CA THR A 606 16.96 -23.53 -0.05
C THR A 606 16.75 -23.72 -1.55
N VAL A 607 15.50 -23.71 -2.00
CA VAL A 607 15.14 -23.85 -3.42
C VAL A 607 14.60 -22.52 -3.91
N GLU A 608 15.18 -22.02 -4.98
CA GLU A 608 14.70 -20.83 -5.67
C GLU A 608 14.27 -21.18 -7.09
N LEU A 609 13.06 -20.75 -7.45
CA LEU A 609 12.56 -20.80 -8.80
C LEU A 609 12.55 -19.37 -9.36
N ASN A 610 13.29 -19.14 -10.44
CA ASN A 610 13.43 -17.83 -11.10
C ASN A 610 13.89 -16.70 -10.15
N GLY A 611 14.76 -17.03 -9.18
CA GLY A 611 15.30 -16.07 -8.21
C GLY A 611 14.42 -15.80 -6.99
N LYS A 612 13.27 -16.48 -6.86
CA LYS A 612 12.39 -16.41 -5.68
C LYS A 612 12.47 -17.72 -4.89
N VAL A 613 12.66 -17.63 -3.57
CA VAL A 613 12.61 -18.80 -2.67
C VAL A 613 11.20 -19.39 -2.68
N VAL A 614 11.09 -20.70 -2.88
CA VAL A 614 9.82 -21.44 -2.96
C VAL A 614 9.81 -22.62 -2.00
N ASP A 615 8.62 -23.01 -1.51
CA ASP A 615 8.46 -24.28 -0.79
C ASP A 615 8.50 -25.45 -1.80
N PRO A 616 9.48 -26.37 -1.71
CA PRO A 616 9.61 -27.47 -2.64
C PRO A 616 8.44 -28.46 -2.60
N SER A 617 7.66 -28.50 -1.51
CA SER A 617 6.46 -29.35 -1.42
C SER A 617 5.33 -28.94 -2.37
N THR A 618 5.38 -27.69 -2.85
CA THR A 618 4.44 -27.12 -3.83
C THR A 618 4.86 -27.43 -5.27
N LEU A 619 6.10 -27.90 -5.48
CA LEU A 619 6.62 -28.27 -6.78
C LEU A 619 6.29 -29.73 -7.10
N GLY A 620 5.50 -29.95 -8.16
CA GLY A 620 5.24 -31.30 -8.68
C GLY A 620 4.07 -32.08 -8.05
N SER A 621 3.20 -31.42 -7.26
CA SER A 621 1.94 -32.05 -6.84
C SER A 621 0.90 -32.01 -7.97
N THR A 622 0.79 -33.09 -8.73
CA THR A 622 -0.27 -33.31 -9.73
C THR A 622 -1.35 -34.23 -9.18
N ASP A 623 -2.62 -33.84 -9.31
CA ASP A 623 -3.79 -34.73 -9.40
C ASP A 623 -4.96 -33.88 -9.98
N ASP A 624 -5.08 -33.53 -11.28
CA ASP A 624 -5.02 -34.22 -12.58
C ASP A 624 -6.11 -35.31 -12.79
N SER A 625 -6.78 -35.35 -13.94
CA SER A 625 -7.14 -36.62 -14.60
C SER A 625 -8.08 -36.56 -15.82
N THR A 626 -7.66 -37.33 -16.83
CA THR A 626 -8.56 -38.23 -17.56
C THR A 626 -9.44 -39.07 -16.62
N SER A 627 -10.75 -38.84 -16.69
CA SER A 627 -11.83 -39.40 -15.87
C SER A 627 -12.12 -40.91 -16.00
N ASP A 628 -12.30 -41.54 -14.83
CA ASP A 628 -13.09 -42.73 -14.50
C ASP A 628 -13.17 -42.72 -12.96
N GLY A 629 -14.27 -42.58 -12.22
CA GLY A 629 -15.68 -42.65 -12.48
C GLY A 629 -16.36 -43.00 -11.14
N SER A 630 -17.16 -42.07 -10.60
CA SER A 630 -18.20 -42.27 -9.57
C SER A 630 -17.82 -42.42 -8.08
N THR A 631 -18.64 -41.72 -7.28
CA THR A 631 -19.25 -42.04 -5.97
C THR A 631 -18.52 -41.72 -4.66
N ASP A 632 -19.14 -40.79 -3.92
CA ASP A 632 -19.38 -40.81 -2.46
C ASP A 632 -19.19 -42.20 -1.82
N ASP A 633 -18.44 -42.29 -0.72
CA ASP A 633 -19.02 -42.50 0.62
C ASP A 633 -17.97 -42.33 1.72
N SER A 634 -18.47 -42.01 2.91
CA SER A 634 -17.76 -41.55 4.10
C SER A 634 -16.98 -42.63 4.87
N THR A 635 -16.07 -42.18 5.75
CA THR A 635 -15.78 -42.67 7.13
C THR A 635 -15.39 -44.15 7.35
N ASP A 636 -14.28 -44.43 8.04
CA ASP A 636 -14.24 -44.80 9.47
C ASP A 636 -12.86 -45.35 9.88
N GLY A 637 -12.45 -45.05 11.12
CA GLY A 637 -11.09 -45.25 11.62
C GLY A 637 -10.77 -46.66 12.13
N SER A 638 -9.65 -46.76 12.87
CA SER A 638 -9.48 -47.68 13.99
C SER A 638 -8.19 -47.43 14.76
N THR A 639 -8.35 -47.04 16.02
CA THR A 639 -7.42 -47.23 17.14
C THR A 639 -7.54 -48.66 17.66
N ASP A 640 -6.44 -49.33 18.04
CA ASP A 640 -6.28 -49.97 19.37
C ASP A 640 -4.97 -50.77 19.54
N GLY A 641 -4.33 -50.60 20.71
CA GLY A 641 -4.13 -51.75 21.62
C GLY A 641 -2.73 -52.38 21.80
N SER A 642 -1.93 -51.77 22.69
CA SER A 642 -1.20 -52.37 23.83
C SER A 642 -0.10 -53.48 23.71
N THR A 643 0.90 -53.28 24.60
CA THR A 643 1.70 -54.22 25.44
C THR A 643 3.01 -54.88 24.96
N ASP A 644 4.12 -54.34 25.51
CA ASP A 644 5.14 -54.92 26.41
C ASP A 644 6.12 -56.07 26.02
N ASP A 645 7.31 -55.96 26.63
CA ASP A 645 8.37 -56.96 26.93
C ASP A 645 9.52 -57.30 25.92
N THR A 646 10.74 -56.78 26.20
CA THR A 646 11.99 -57.51 26.65
C THR A 646 13.35 -57.00 26.13
N THR A 647 14.11 -56.37 27.05
CA THR A 647 15.46 -56.69 27.61
C THR A 647 16.73 -57.02 26.77
N ASP A 648 17.84 -56.42 27.26
CA ASP A 648 19.31 -56.69 27.22
C ASP A 648 20.16 -56.10 26.06
N GLY A 649 21.27 -55.38 26.28
CA GLY A 649 21.97 -55.00 27.53
C GLY A 649 23.34 -54.30 27.30
N SER A 650 23.98 -53.94 28.43
CA SER A 650 25.41 -53.59 28.68
C SER A 650 25.86 -52.11 28.86
N THR A 651 25.70 -51.59 30.09
CA THR A 651 26.73 -51.31 31.15
C THR A 651 27.91 -50.30 31.01
N ASP A 652 28.04 -49.50 32.09
CA ASP A 652 29.19 -48.80 32.77
C ASP A 652 29.42 -47.29 32.49
N GLY A 653 29.45 -46.37 33.48
CA GLY A 653 29.24 -46.48 34.93
C GLY A 653 29.57 -45.20 35.74
N SER A 654 29.03 -45.15 36.98
CA SER A 654 29.54 -44.57 38.26
C SER A 654 29.85 -43.04 38.34
N THR A 655 29.58 -42.25 39.41
CA THR A 655 29.19 -42.44 40.83
C THR A 655 28.99 -41.07 41.53
N ASP A 656 28.12 -41.03 42.56
CA ASP A 656 28.19 -40.30 43.87
C ASP A 656 28.36 -38.76 43.94
N ASP A 657 27.82 -37.98 44.89
CA ASP A 657 27.34 -38.27 46.26
C ASP A 657 26.45 -37.12 46.84
N SER A 658 25.58 -37.51 47.77
CA SER A 658 25.16 -36.85 49.03
C SER A 658 24.61 -35.41 49.15
N THR A 659 23.30 -35.34 49.46
CA THR A 659 22.64 -34.80 50.68
C THR A 659 23.02 -33.44 51.33
N THR A 660 22.01 -32.55 51.36
CA THR A 660 21.28 -32.03 52.57
C THR A 660 21.78 -30.82 53.38
N ASP A 661 20.81 -29.90 53.56
CA ASP A 661 20.51 -28.91 54.63
C ASP A 661 21.36 -27.65 54.85
N GLY A 662 20.65 -26.52 54.96
CA GLY A 662 21.05 -25.42 55.84
C GLY A 662 20.48 -24.05 55.50
N SER A 663 19.38 -23.67 56.15
CA SER A 663 18.65 -22.40 56.03
C SER A 663 19.41 -21.11 56.42
N THR A 664 18.86 -20.00 55.89
CA THR A 664 18.58 -18.67 56.50
C THR A 664 19.63 -17.54 56.61
N ASP A 665 19.16 -16.39 56.10
CA ASP A 665 19.20 -15.00 56.61
C ASP A 665 20.34 -14.02 56.24
N ASP A 666 19.91 -13.02 55.46
CA ASP A 666 19.90 -11.58 55.74
C ASP A 666 21.04 -10.63 55.29
N THR A 667 20.57 -9.58 54.58
CA THR A 667 20.98 -8.16 54.52
C THR A 667 22.07 -7.67 53.53
N THR A 668 21.58 -7.01 52.47
CA THR A 668 21.70 -5.57 52.11
C THR A 668 23.07 -4.87 51.93
N ASP A 669 23.17 -4.23 50.74
CA ASP A 669 23.90 -3.03 50.28
C ASP A 669 25.40 -3.06 49.91
N GLY A 670 25.68 -2.62 48.67
CA GLY A 670 26.84 -1.75 48.38
C GLY A 670 27.57 -1.95 47.04
N SER A 671 26.97 -1.47 45.94
CA SER A 671 27.54 -0.81 44.73
C SER A 671 28.85 -1.25 44.02
N THR A 672 28.76 -1.24 42.67
CA THR A 672 29.69 -0.69 41.64
C THR A 672 30.47 -1.67 40.73
N ASP A 673 30.15 -1.58 39.43
CA ASP A 673 30.87 -1.77 38.15
C ASP A 673 31.82 -2.94 37.87
N GLY A 674 31.56 -3.55 36.71
CA GLY A 674 32.54 -4.27 35.88
C GLY A 674 31.89 -4.92 34.65
N SER A 675 31.85 -4.17 33.53
CA SER A 675 31.39 -4.51 32.18
C SER A 675 31.81 -5.88 31.63
N THR A 676 31.00 -6.45 30.73
CA THR A 676 31.42 -6.71 29.33
C THR A 676 30.19 -6.87 28.43
N ASP A 677 30.09 -5.98 27.43
CA ASP A 677 29.34 -6.12 26.19
C ASP A 677 29.74 -7.41 25.46
N ASP A 678 28.77 -8.07 24.84
CA ASP A 678 28.87 -8.45 23.43
C ASP A 678 27.59 -7.93 22.75
N THR A 679 27.75 -6.82 22.03
CA THR A 679 26.79 -6.21 21.12
C THR A 679 26.64 -7.07 19.86
N THR A 680 25.43 -7.56 19.59
CA THR A 680 24.97 -7.80 18.23
C THR A 680 23.90 -6.75 17.99
N ASP A 681 24.29 -5.68 17.30
CA ASP A 681 23.41 -4.58 16.90
C ASP A 681 22.77 -5.01 15.56
N GLY A 682 21.57 -5.57 15.66
CA GLY A 682 20.71 -5.86 14.52
C GLY A 682 19.72 -4.71 14.38
N SER A 683 19.48 -4.30 13.13
CA SER A 683 18.40 -3.42 12.69
C SER A 683 17.14 -3.64 13.53
N THR A 684 16.70 -2.63 14.29
CA THR A 684 15.38 -2.68 14.92
C THR A 684 14.35 -2.43 13.84
N ASP A 685 13.86 -3.51 13.22
CA ASP A 685 12.56 -3.50 12.58
C ASP A 685 11.52 -3.04 13.63
N ASP A 686 10.62 -2.14 13.24
CA ASP A 686 9.60 -1.57 14.13
C ASP A 686 8.86 -2.74 14.82
N THR A 687 8.98 -2.79 16.15
CA THR A 687 8.44 -3.88 16.98
C THR A 687 7.04 -3.49 17.45
N HIS A 688 6.04 -4.27 17.05
CA HIS A 688 4.64 -4.19 17.44
C HIS A 688 4.34 -5.12 18.61
N THR A 689 3.20 -4.92 19.26
CA THR A 689 2.69 -5.78 20.32
C THR A 689 1.28 -6.27 20.00
N VAL A 690 0.98 -7.53 20.30
CA VAL A 690 -0.39 -8.05 20.26
C VAL A 690 -0.73 -8.71 21.60
N SER A 691 -1.85 -8.32 22.18
CA SER A 691 -2.35 -8.81 23.46
C SER A 691 -3.70 -9.50 23.28
N ILE A 692 -3.81 -10.75 23.70
CA ILE A 692 -5.05 -11.52 23.67
C ILE A 692 -5.53 -11.66 25.11
N SER A 693 -6.73 -11.15 25.40
CA SER A 693 -7.33 -11.16 26.74
C SER A 693 -8.49 -12.15 26.84
N GLY A 694 -8.46 -12.99 27.87
CA GLY A 694 -9.52 -13.95 28.16
C GLY A 694 -10.81 -13.31 28.69
N THR A 695 -11.96 -13.87 28.32
CA THR A 695 -13.29 -13.41 28.77
C THR A 695 -13.84 -14.21 29.97
N GLY A 696 -13.08 -15.20 30.45
CA GLY A 696 -13.47 -16.11 31.54
C GLY A 696 -14.04 -17.45 31.09
N THR A 697 -14.25 -17.63 29.79
CA THR A 697 -14.32 -18.94 29.13
C THR A 697 -12.93 -19.23 28.57
N SER A 698 -12.47 -20.49 28.62
CA SER A 698 -11.19 -20.84 28.00
C SER A 698 -11.29 -20.68 26.50
N THR A 699 -10.40 -19.87 25.93
CA THR A 699 -10.37 -19.52 24.50
C THR A 699 -9.00 -19.92 23.95
N ASN A 700 -8.98 -20.66 22.84
CA ASN A 700 -7.79 -20.91 22.03
C ASN A 700 -7.78 -19.92 20.86
N TYR A 701 -6.63 -19.31 20.61
CA TYR A 701 -6.36 -18.46 19.48
C TYR A 701 -5.11 -18.90 18.75
N ARG A 702 -5.03 -18.52 17.47
CA ARG A 702 -3.84 -18.65 16.66
C ARG A 702 -3.69 -17.41 15.79
N PHE A 703 -2.46 -16.92 15.65
CA PHE A 703 -2.16 -15.87 14.68
C PHE A 703 -0.77 -16.03 14.09
N THR A 704 -0.58 -15.47 12.90
CA THR A 704 0.67 -15.48 12.14
C THR A 704 1.04 -14.05 11.77
N VAL A 705 2.33 -13.73 11.86
CA VAL A 705 2.91 -12.44 11.45
C VAL A 705 3.83 -12.60 10.24
N SER A 706 4.09 -11.51 9.52
CA SER A 706 5.03 -11.52 8.39
C SER A 706 6.50 -11.42 8.79
N GLY A 707 6.79 -10.96 10.02
CA GLY A 707 8.13 -10.85 10.58
C GLY A 707 8.41 -11.81 11.73
N ASP A 708 9.31 -11.41 12.63
CA ASP A 708 9.70 -12.20 13.78
C ASP A 708 8.64 -12.13 14.88
N LEU A 709 8.42 -13.23 15.60
CA LEU A 709 7.47 -13.30 16.72
C LEU A 709 8.15 -13.79 18.01
N ALA A 710 7.92 -13.06 19.10
CA ALA A 710 8.42 -13.42 20.42
C ALA A 710 7.38 -13.18 21.52
N ALA A 711 7.55 -13.87 22.64
CA ALA A 711 6.82 -13.57 23.86
C ALA A 711 7.30 -12.25 24.47
N GLU A 712 6.40 -11.34 24.83
CA GLU A 712 6.77 -10.10 25.50
C GLU A 712 7.23 -10.41 26.94
N SER A 713 8.39 -9.91 27.37
CA SER A 713 9.05 -10.45 28.58
C SER A 713 8.57 -9.91 29.94
N ASP A 714 7.86 -8.78 29.99
CA ASP A 714 7.54 -8.04 31.23
C ASP A 714 6.03 -8.03 31.61
N ALA A 715 5.14 -8.47 30.73
CA ALA A 715 3.68 -8.40 30.82
C ALA A 715 2.94 -9.67 30.33
N ASN A 716 3.63 -10.72 29.86
CA ASN A 716 2.96 -11.94 29.42
C ASN A 716 2.43 -12.82 30.57
N ASP A 717 1.22 -13.37 30.38
CA ASP A 717 0.66 -14.45 31.23
C ASP A 717 0.75 -15.84 30.56
N LEU A 718 1.59 -15.97 29.52
CA LEU A 718 1.69 -17.18 28.69
C LEU A 718 1.75 -18.45 29.53
N GLU A 719 0.81 -19.33 29.27
CA GLU A 719 0.69 -20.62 29.90
C GLU A 719 1.67 -21.64 29.27
N SER A 720 2.01 -22.68 30.04
CA SER A 720 3.02 -23.68 29.64
C SER A 720 2.68 -24.53 28.40
N TRP A 721 1.49 -24.33 27.84
CA TRP A 721 0.99 -25.02 26.65
C TRP A 721 0.77 -24.06 25.48
N ASP A 722 1.07 -22.77 25.64
CA ASP A 722 1.15 -21.85 24.52
C ASP A 722 2.45 -22.11 23.78
N ASP A 723 2.36 -22.10 22.46
CA ASP A 723 3.47 -22.41 21.57
C ASP A 723 3.75 -21.22 20.67
N ILE A 724 5.03 -20.91 20.53
CA ILE A 724 5.53 -19.83 19.67
C ILE A 724 6.54 -20.47 18.75
N THR A 725 6.25 -20.40 17.46
CA THR A 725 7.18 -20.70 16.39
C THR A 725 7.81 -19.40 15.88
N GLU A 726 8.65 -19.44 14.84
CA GLU A 726 9.34 -18.24 14.34
C GLU A 726 8.40 -17.05 14.03
N SER A 727 7.19 -17.31 13.51
CA SER A 727 6.22 -16.28 13.14
C SER A 727 4.75 -16.60 13.47
N THR A 728 4.47 -17.72 14.14
CA THR A 728 3.10 -18.12 14.52
C THR A 728 3.01 -18.40 16.00
N ALA A 729 1.97 -17.88 16.66
CA ALA A 729 1.59 -18.23 18.01
C ALA A 729 0.29 -19.05 18.03
N ASP A 730 0.27 -20.10 18.85
CA ASP A 730 -0.92 -20.90 19.20
C ASP A 730 -1.04 -20.87 20.73
N GLY A 731 -2.07 -20.20 21.24
CA GLY A 731 -2.16 -19.89 22.66
C GLY A 731 -3.56 -20.06 23.24
N TRP A 732 -3.65 -20.05 24.58
CA TRP A 732 -4.87 -20.28 25.34
C TRP A 732 -5.03 -19.30 26.48
N VAL A 733 -5.96 -18.36 26.35
CA VAL A 733 -6.40 -17.55 27.49
C VAL A 733 -7.49 -18.28 28.29
N THR A 734 -7.14 -18.80 29.47
CA THR A 734 -8.03 -19.71 30.20
C THR A 734 -8.99 -19.05 31.20
N THR A 735 -8.70 -17.83 31.66
CA THR A 735 -9.51 -17.09 32.65
C THR A 735 -9.70 -15.62 32.25
N ALA A 736 -10.63 -14.91 32.91
CA ALA A 736 -10.95 -13.51 32.62
C ALA A 736 -9.85 -12.51 33.02
N SER A 737 -8.75 -13.01 33.58
CA SER A 737 -7.59 -12.21 33.97
C SER A 737 -6.31 -12.66 33.27
N ASN A 738 -6.38 -13.66 32.39
CA ASN A 738 -5.23 -14.07 31.59
C ASN A 738 -5.12 -13.14 30.37
N VAL A 739 -3.94 -12.61 30.15
CA VAL A 739 -3.59 -11.81 28.98
C VAL A 739 -2.26 -12.31 28.41
N ASP A 740 -2.32 -12.89 27.22
CA ASP A 740 -1.13 -13.34 26.52
C ASP A 740 -0.64 -12.20 25.64
N THR A 741 0.63 -11.84 25.78
CA THR A 741 1.22 -10.69 25.07
C THR A 741 2.45 -11.14 24.28
N TYR A 742 2.49 -10.72 23.02
CA TYR A 742 3.55 -11.02 22.08
C TYR A 742 4.13 -9.73 21.51
N GLU A 743 5.43 -9.75 21.22
CA GLU A 743 6.13 -8.75 20.42
C GLU A 743 6.38 -9.33 19.02
N PHE A 744 6.14 -8.54 17.98
CA PHE A 744 6.37 -8.98 16.61
C PHE A 744 6.89 -7.86 15.70
N THR A 745 7.51 -8.22 14.58
CA THR A 745 7.82 -7.28 13.49
C THR A 745 6.95 -7.59 12.27
N GLY A 746 6.75 -6.60 11.39
CA GLY A 746 5.85 -6.76 10.24
C GLY A 746 4.36 -6.72 10.62
N ASP A 747 3.50 -7.33 9.80
CA ASP A 747 2.04 -7.30 9.95
C ASP A 747 1.47 -8.62 10.47
N ILE A 748 0.32 -8.58 11.16
CA ILE A 748 -0.49 -9.77 11.41
C ILE A 748 -1.17 -10.17 10.09
N VAL A 749 -0.77 -11.30 9.52
CA VAL A 749 -1.28 -11.79 8.21
C VAL A 749 -2.42 -12.80 8.36
N GLU A 750 -2.58 -13.38 9.55
CA GLU A 750 -3.66 -14.30 9.87
C GLU A 750 -3.99 -14.21 11.36
N PHE A 751 -5.28 -14.18 11.71
CA PHE A 751 -5.75 -14.29 13.08
C PHE A 751 -7.03 -15.13 13.15
N GLU A 752 -7.09 -16.08 14.07
CA GLU A 752 -8.33 -16.82 14.36
C GLU A 752 -8.48 -17.16 15.86
N PHE A 753 -9.74 -17.23 16.30
CA PHE A 753 -10.09 -17.97 17.52
C PHE A 753 -10.48 -19.40 17.16
N VAL A 754 -9.59 -20.36 17.41
CA VAL A 754 -9.84 -21.79 17.15
C VAL A 754 -10.98 -22.32 18.05
N GLU A 755 -11.05 -21.84 19.29
CA GLU A 755 -12.15 -22.14 20.22
C GLU A 755 -12.42 -20.93 21.11
N GLY A 756 -13.68 -20.49 21.22
CA GLY A 756 -14.06 -19.40 22.10
C GLY A 756 -13.91 -18.03 21.45
N GLU A 757 -13.93 -16.98 22.28
CA GLU A 757 -13.78 -15.58 21.85
C GLU A 757 -13.03 -14.81 22.94
N GLY A 758 -12.26 -13.81 22.53
CA GLY A 758 -11.42 -12.96 23.38
C GLY A 758 -11.42 -11.51 22.89
N THR A 759 -10.78 -10.64 23.67
CA THR A 759 -10.44 -9.30 23.22
C THR A 759 -9.02 -9.35 22.67
N VAL A 760 -8.81 -8.79 21.48
CA VAL A 760 -7.48 -8.68 20.86
C VAL A 760 -7.13 -7.21 20.82
N GLU A 761 -5.94 -6.88 21.31
CA GLU A 761 -5.37 -5.55 21.20
C GLU A 761 -4.08 -5.62 20.38
N VAL A 762 -3.92 -4.75 19.39
CA VAL A 762 -2.66 -4.56 18.66
C VAL A 762 -2.14 -3.17 18.98
N ASP A 763 -0.90 -3.08 19.46
CA ASP A 763 -0.28 -1.84 19.96
C ASP A 763 -1.13 -1.10 21.02
N GLY A 764 -1.88 -1.87 21.81
CA GLY A 764 -2.77 -1.38 22.85
C GLY A 764 -4.13 -0.89 22.36
N GLU A 765 -4.46 -1.05 21.07
CA GLU A 765 -5.77 -0.74 20.49
C GLU A 765 -6.60 -2.00 20.32
N VAL A 766 -7.85 -2.01 20.83
CA VAL A 766 -8.78 -3.14 20.63
C VAL A 766 -9.18 -3.21 19.16
N VAL A 767 -8.83 -4.31 18.51
CA VAL A 767 -9.11 -4.56 17.09
C VAL A 767 -10.22 -5.59 16.92
N ASP A 768 -10.94 -5.54 15.80
CA ASP A 768 -11.79 -6.66 15.37
C ASP A 768 -10.87 -7.79 14.88
N PRO A 769 -10.81 -8.93 15.58
CA PRO A 769 -9.92 -10.02 15.21
C PRO A 769 -10.24 -10.61 13.83
N SER A 770 -11.48 -10.45 13.36
CA SER A 770 -11.90 -10.91 12.04
C SER A 770 -11.47 -10.00 10.89
N ALA A 771 -11.02 -8.79 11.20
CA ALA A 771 -10.46 -7.84 10.24
C ALA A 771 -8.92 -7.89 10.18
N LEU A 772 -8.27 -8.51 11.18
CA LEU A 772 -6.82 -8.66 11.20
C LEU A 772 -6.33 -9.50 10.03
N GLY A 773 -5.33 -8.97 9.33
CA GLY A 773 -4.77 -9.59 8.14
C GLY A 773 -5.63 -9.43 6.89
N LEU A 774 -6.62 -8.54 6.82
CA LEU A 774 -7.42 -8.27 5.61
C LEU A 774 -7.18 -6.86 5.03
N SER A 775 -5.96 -6.57 4.56
CA SER A 775 -5.55 -5.22 4.13
C SER A 775 -5.82 -4.86 2.67
N ARG A 776 -6.32 -5.80 1.85
CA ARG A 776 -6.45 -5.64 0.40
C ARG A 776 -7.87 -5.88 -0.08
N THR A 777 -8.23 -5.34 -1.24
CA THR A 777 -9.58 -5.49 -1.80
C THR A 777 -9.58 -6.14 -3.18
N LEU A 778 -10.56 -7.00 -3.42
CA LEU A 778 -10.82 -7.63 -4.72
C LEU A 778 -12.27 -7.36 -5.12
N ARG A 779 -12.51 -6.87 -6.34
CA ARG A 779 -13.85 -6.71 -6.91
C ARG A 779 -13.94 -7.38 -8.28
N ILE A 780 -14.96 -8.22 -8.47
CA ILE A 780 -15.28 -8.89 -9.73
C ILE A 780 -16.59 -8.33 -10.27
N VAL A 781 -16.64 -7.91 -11.52
CA VAL A 781 -17.80 -7.23 -12.13
C VAL A 781 -18.29 -7.98 -13.36
N GLY A 782 -19.58 -8.36 -13.37
CA GLY A 782 -20.24 -8.99 -14.51
C GLY A 782 -21.05 -8.02 -15.36
N TYR A 783 -21.60 -8.49 -16.48
CA TYR A 783 -22.30 -7.68 -17.48
C TYR A 783 -23.80 -8.00 -17.60
N ASP A 784 -24.64 -6.96 -17.69
CA ASP A 784 -26.05 -7.15 -18.04
C ASP A 784 -26.19 -7.74 -19.46
N GLY A 785 -26.73 -8.95 -19.55
CA GLY A 785 -26.85 -9.71 -20.80
C GLY A 785 -25.61 -10.52 -21.20
N GLY A 786 -24.57 -10.56 -20.36
CA GLY A 786 -23.38 -11.40 -20.53
C GLY A 786 -23.63 -12.89 -20.29
N THR A 787 -22.61 -13.71 -20.57
CA THR A 787 -22.58 -15.10 -20.11
C THR A 787 -22.10 -15.15 -18.67
N THR A 788 -22.58 -16.12 -17.89
CA THR A 788 -22.06 -16.37 -16.53
C THR A 788 -20.54 -16.53 -16.59
N ALA A 789 -19.83 -15.74 -15.80
CA ALA A 789 -18.41 -15.92 -15.51
C ALA A 789 -18.27 -16.63 -14.17
N THR A 790 -17.45 -17.67 -14.11
CA THR A 790 -17.09 -18.37 -12.88
C THR A 790 -15.66 -18.03 -12.53
N TYR A 791 -15.37 -17.82 -11.26
CA TYR A 791 -14.03 -17.52 -10.80
C TYR A 791 -13.70 -18.24 -9.50
N GLU A 792 -12.41 -18.43 -9.29
CA GLU A 792 -11.82 -18.98 -8.07
C GLU A 792 -10.62 -18.12 -7.70
N VAL A 793 -10.53 -17.73 -6.43
CA VAL A 793 -9.43 -16.93 -5.89
C VAL A 793 -8.91 -17.58 -4.62
N THR A 794 -7.62 -17.85 -4.57
CA THR A 794 -6.90 -18.24 -3.35
C THR A 794 -5.91 -17.15 -2.98
N THR A 795 -5.83 -16.86 -1.70
CA THR A 795 -4.91 -15.87 -1.13
C THR A 795 -3.93 -16.56 -0.18
N SER A 796 -2.75 -15.96 0.01
CA SER A 796 -1.80 -16.43 1.02
C SER A 796 -2.28 -16.14 2.44
N GLY A 797 -3.09 -15.09 2.62
CA GLY A 797 -3.84 -14.82 3.84
C GLY A 797 -5.32 -15.19 3.71
N SER A 798 -6.13 -14.67 4.62
CA SER A 798 -7.58 -14.85 4.63
C SER A 798 -8.27 -14.02 3.53
N ILE A 799 -9.42 -14.47 3.01
CA ILE A 799 -10.29 -13.78 2.06
C ILE A 799 -11.76 -13.97 2.46
N ARG A 800 -12.55 -12.89 2.33
CA ARG A 800 -13.97 -12.88 2.70
C ARG A 800 -14.76 -11.86 1.87
N ALA A 801 -16.03 -12.14 1.59
CA ALA A 801 -16.93 -11.21 0.92
C ALA A 801 -17.28 -9.99 1.81
N THR A 802 -17.21 -8.78 1.26
CA THR A 802 -17.55 -7.53 1.98
C THR A 802 -19.05 -7.39 2.23
N SER A 803 -19.89 -7.98 1.39
CA SER A 803 -21.36 -7.90 1.54
C SER A 803 -21.92 -8.75 2.68
N ASP A 804 -21.15 -9.72 3.18
CA ASP A 804 -21.58 -10.67 4.20
C ASP A 804 -20.70 -10.50 5.46
N GLY A 805 -20.98 -9.43 6.20
CA GLY A 805 -20.32 -9.01 7.46
C GLY A 805 -20.15 -10.07 8.56
N ASP A 806 -20.77 -11.24 8.41
CA ASP A 806 -20.74 -12.36 9.36
C ASP A 806 -20.15 -13.66 8.75
N ALA A 807 -19.70 -13.66 7.50
CA ALA A 807 -19.11 -14.84 6.88
C ALA A 807 -17.74 -15.16 7.50
N ALA A 808 -17.43 -16.44 7.73
CA ALA A 808 -16.08 -16.83 8.14
C ALA A 808 -15.10 -16.53 7.00
N ALA A 809 -13.96 -15.95 7.33
CA ALA A 809 -12.88 -15.81 6.37
C ALA A 809 -12.35 -17.20 5.97
N THR A 810 -11.94 -17.34 4.73
CA THR A 810 -11.42 -18.59 4.14
C THR A 810 -10.11 -18.29 3.45
N SER A 811 -9.35 -19.28 2.98
CA SER A 811 -8.21 -19.02 2.09
C SER A 811 -8.59 -19.05 0.61
N THR A 812 -9.82 -19.45 0.26
CA THR A 812 -10.26 -19.60 -1.13
C THR A 812 -11.74 -19.32 -1.29
N VAL A 813 -12.08 -18.54 -2.31
CA VAL A 813 -13.46 -18.28 -2.72
C VAL A 813 -13.68 -18.77 -4.15
N GLU A 814 -14.75 -19.54 -4.34
CA GLU A 814 -15.29 -19.89 -5.65
C GLU A 814 -16.69 -19.25 -5.79
N ASP A 815 -16.92 -18.52 -6.89
CA ASP A 815 -18.24 -17.94 -7.16
C ASP A 815 -18.52 -17.78 -8.66
N ALA A 816 -19.75 -17.38 -8.99
CA ALA A 816 -20.20 -17.13 -10.35
C ALA A 816 -21.00 -15.82 -10.43
N ILE A 817 -20.63 -14.97 -11.38
CA ILE A 817 -21.28 -13.69 -11.62
C ILE A 817 -21.90 -13.66 -13.02
N ILE A 818 -23.05 -13.01 -13.14
CA ILE A 818 -23.69 -12.76 -14.45
C ILE A 818 -23.71 -11.25 -14.67
N ASP A 819 -24.36 -10.54 -13.76
CA ASP A 819 -24.48 -9.08 -13.71
C ASP A 819 -24.22 -8.59 -12.27
N GLY A 820 -23.85 -7.31 -12.13
CA GLY A 820 -23.50 -6.72 -10.84
C GLY A 820 -22.02 -6.90 -10.49
N SER A 821 -21.70 -6.84 -9.19
CA SER A 821 -20.34 -7.00 -8.68
C SER A 821 -20.30 -7.84 -7.41
N HIS A 822 -19.23 -8.62 -7.25
CA HIS A 822 -18.86 -9.26 -6.00
C HIS A 822 -17.60 -8.58 -5.46
N SER A 823 -17.57 -8.29 -4.17
CA SER A 823 -16.45 -7.61 -3.51
C SER A 823 -15.94 -8.45 -2.34
N TYR A 824 -14.63 -8.43 -2.13
CA TYR A 824 -13.91 -9.17 -1.12
C TYR A 824 -12.84 -8.30 -0.47
N GLU A 825 -12.59 -8.56 0.81
CA GLU A 825 -11.39 -8.14 1.53
C GLU A 825 -10.49 -9.36 1.71
N PHE A 826 -9.19 -9.18 1.57
CA PHE A 826 -8.23 -10.26 1.70
C PHE A 826 -6.87 -9.84 2.24
N GLY A 827 -6.14 -10.82 2.75
CA GLY A 827 -4.79 -10.75 3.29
C GLY A 827 -3.74 -11.35 2.40
N GLY A 828 -2.54 -10.78 2.47
CA GLY A 828 -1.38 -11.25 1.73
C GLY A 828 -1.54 -11.08 0.22
N ASP A 829 -1.02 -12.03 -0.56
CA ASP A 829 -1.07 -12.01 -2.01
C ASP A 829 -2.11 -12.99 -2.57
N ILE A 830 -2.64 -12.70 -3.76
CA ILE A 830 -3.43 -13.66 -4.53
C ILE A 830 -2.46 -14.73 -5.06
N SER A 831 -2.53 -15.93 -4.48
CA SER A 831 -1.66 -17.06 -4.82
C SER A 831 -2.23 -17.91 -5.96
N TYR A 832 -3.54 -17.85 -6.18
CA TYR A 832 -4.20 -18.45 -7.33
C TYR A 832 -5.41 -17.61 -7.75
N PHE A 833 -5.57 -17.43 -9.06
CA PHE A 833 -6.73 -16.80 -9.64
C PHE A 833 -7.14 -17.56 -10.90
N SER A 834 -8.42 -17.83 -11.05
CA SER A 834 -8.99 -18.32 -12.30
C SER A 834 -10.29 -17.60 -12.61
N LEU A 835 -10.49 -17.30 -13.90
CA LEU A 835 -11.71 -16.69 -14.42
C LEU A 835 -12.08 -17.39 -15.72
N ASP A 836 -13.24 -18.04 -15.76
CA ASP A 836 -13.85 -18.60 -16.96
C ASP A 836 -15.14 -17.83 -17.29
N GLY A 837 -15.06 -16.94 -18.28
CA GLY A 837 -16.17 -16.13 -18.74
C GLY A 837 -15.76 -14.68 -18.99
N ASP A 838 -16.77 -13.82 -19.16
CA ASP A 838 -16.58 -12.38 -19.43
C ASP A 838 -16.93 -11.61 -18.16
N ALA A 839 -15.91 -11.19 -17.41
CA ALA A 839 -16.01 -10.35 -16.22
C ALA A 839 -14.74 -9.52 -16.04
N GLU A 840 -14.86 -8.39 -15.35
CA GLU A 840 -13.75 -7.50 -15.06
C GLU A 840 -13.27 -7.67 -13.63
N VAL A 841 -11.95 -7.59 -13.44
CA VAL A 841 -11.28 -7.87 -12.16
C VAL A 841 -10.57 -6.62 -11.68
N TYR A 842 -10.75 -6.32 -10.41
CA TYR A 842 -10.15 -5.18 -9.76
C TYR A 842 -9.46 -5.64 -8.49
N VAL A 843 -8.22 -5.20 -8.30
CA VAL A 843 -7.45 -5.41 -7.07
C VAL A 843 -7.04 -4.03 -6.56
N ASP A 844 -7.34 -3.76 -5.30
CA ASP A 844 -7.02 -2.48 -4.65
C ASP A 844 -7.56 -1.28 -5.46
N GLY A 845 -8.80 -1.41 -5.93
CA GLY A 845 -9.51 -0.41 -6.74
C GLY A 845 -9.05 -0.29 -8.20
N ARG A 846 -7.95 -0.93 -8.60
CA ARG A 846 -7.40 -0.84 -9.96
C ARG A 846 -7.87 -2.01 -10.82
N GLN A 847 -8.34 -1.74 -12.04
CA GLN A 847 -8.71 -2.80 -12.98
C GLN A 847 -7.45 -3.50 -13.48
N VAL A 848 -7.38 -4.83 -13.36
CA VAL A 848 -6.21 -5.65 -13.69
C VAL A 848 -6.51 -6.67 -14.77
N ASP A 849 -5.46 -7.12 -15.45
CA ASP A 849 -5.53 -8.22 -16.41
C ASP A 849 -5.72 -9.57 -15.68
N PRO A 850 -6.88 -10.24 -15.85
CA PRO A 850 -7.16 -11.50 -15.19
C PRO A 850 -6.23 -12.64 -15.66
N ASP A 851 -5.74 -12.60 -16.90
CA ASP A 851 -4.82 -13.61 -17.42
C ASP A 851 -3.42 -13.42 -16.80
N ALA A 852 -2.98 -12.17 -16.62
CA ALA A 852 -1.75 -11.88 -15.89
C ALA A 852 -1.87 -12.31 -14.42
N LEU A 853 -3.01 -11.99 -13.79
CA LEU A 853 -3.28 -12.35 -12.39
C LEU A 853 -3.30 -13.87 -12.18
N ALA A 854 -3.87 -14.63 -13.13
CA ALA A 854 -3.83 -16.09 -13.13
C ALA A 854 -2.41 -16.66 -13.24
N ASN A 855 -1.46 -15.89 -13.77
CA ASN A 855 -0.03 -16.24 -13.84
C ASN A 855 0.79 -15.64 -12.66
N GLY A 856 0.13 -15.07 -11.66
CA GLY A 856 0.78 -14.47 -10.49
C GLY A 856 1.36 -13.08 -10.72
N GLU A 857 1.00 -12.40 -11.82
CA GLU A 857 1.42 -11.04 -12.12
C GLU A 857 0.27 -10.05 -11.92
N LEU A 858 0.51 -8.96 -11.19
CA LEU A 858 -0.48 -7.91 -10.99
C LEU A 858 -0.31 -6.80 -12.05
N VAL A 859 -0.91 -6.99 -13.22
CA VAL A 859 -0.82 -6.02 -14.33
C VAL A 859 -2.07 -5.16 -14.39
N ALA A 860 -1.95 -3.88 -14.04
CA ALA A 860 -3.05 -2.92 -14.09
C ALA A 860 -3.24 -2.33 -15.50
N TYR A 861 -4.49 -2.04 -15.87
CA TYR A 861 -4.79 -1.29 -17.08
C TYR A 861 -4.69 0.22 -16.85
N GLU A 862 -3.49 0.75 -17.06
CA GLU A 862 -3.14 2.14 -16.75
C GLU A 862 -3.70 3.19 -17.70
N ASN A 863 -4.19 2.83 -18.90
CA ASN A 863 -4.71 3.80 -19.86
C ASN A 863 -6.22 3.63 -20.03
N LEU A 864 -6.94 4.71 -20.34
CA LEU A 864 -8.36 4.68 -20.63
C LEU A 864 -8.71 5.25 -22.01
N LEU A 865 -9.83 4.79 -22.55
CA LEU A 865 -10.47 5.33 -23.73
C LEU A 865 -11.98 5.33 -23.52
N VAL A 866 -12.60 6.50 -23.59
CA VAL A 866 -14.06 6.66 -23.50
C VAL A 866 -14.60 7.14 -24.83
N VAL A 867 -15.62 6.45 -25.35
CA VAL A 867 -16.39 6.89 -26.51
C VAL A 867 -17.77 7.31 -26.05
N ASP A 868 -18.09 8.61 -26.10
CA ASP A 868 -19.36 9.15 -25.62
C ASP A 868 -20.30 9.52 -26.78
N GLY A 869 -21.36 8.72 -26.94
CA GLY A 869 -22.44 8.94 -27.89
C GLY A 869 -23.68 9.62 -27.30
N SER A 870 -23.71 9.95 -26.01
CA SER A 870 -24.88 10.43 -25.26
C SER A 870 -25.46 11.73 -25.83
N ALA A 871 -24.61 12.65 -26.26
CA ALA A 871 -25.01 13.93 -26.85
C ALA A 871 -25.60 13.81 -28.28
N ASN A 872 -25.56 12.62 -28.89
CA ASN A 872 -25.82 12.42 -30.31
C ASN A 872 -26.91 11.37 -30.60
N ASN A 873 -27.90 11.75 -31.42
CA ASN A 873 -28.95 10.80 -31.87
C ASN A 873 -28.50 9.87 -33.02
N GLY A 874 -27.29 10.06 -33.56
CA GLY A 874 -26.73 9.26 -34.66
C GLY A 874 -25.80 8.18 -34.13
N LYS A 875 -25.87 6.97 -34.70
CA LYS A 875 -24.96 5.86 -34.34
C LYS A 875 -23.54 6.19 -34.80
N THR A 876 -22.60 6.21 -33.88
CA THR A 876 -21.16 6.29 -34.17
C THR A 876 -20.61 4.87 -34.17
N LYS A 877 -19.72 4.56 -35.10
CA LYS A 877 -18.93 3.32 -35.06
C LYS A 877 -17.49 3.68 -34.82
N TYR A 878 -16.80 2.91 -34.01
CA TYR A 878 -15.38 3.09 -33.80
C TYR A 878 -14.64 1.75 -33.87
N GLN A 879 -13.36 1.87 -34.17
CA GLN A 879 -12.41 0.77 -34.09
C GLN A 879 -11.09 1.33 -33.60
N PHE A 880 -10.48 0.68 -32.61
CA PHE A 880 -9.12 1.01 -32.19
C PHE A 880 -8.31 -0.25 -31.93
N ALA A 881 -6.99 -0.10 -31.91
CA ALA A 881 -6.08 -1.16 -31.53
C ALA A 881 -4.97 -0.60 -30.66
N VAL A 882 -4.51 -1.38 -29.69
CA VAL A 882 -3.44 -1.06 -28.75
C VAL A 882 -2.24 -1.99 -28.94
N THR A 883 -1.08 -1.63 -28.36
CA THR A 883 0.10 -2.51 -28.35
C THR A 883 0.05 -3.55 -27.24
N GLY A 884 -0.73 -3.31 -26.18
CA GLY A 884 -0.94 -4.25 -25.08
C GLY A 884 -2.33 -4.89 -25.11
N GLU A 885 -2.87 -5.17 -23.92
CA GLU A 885 -4.20 -5.74 -23.73
C GLU A 885 -5.24 -4.65 -23.47
N VAL A 886 -6.51 -4.97 -23.72
CA VAL A 886 -7.63 -4.04 -23.54
C VAL A 886 -8.83 -4.77 -22.95
N ALA A 887 -9.42 -4.16 -21.94
CA ALA A 887 -10.62 -4.61 -21.25
C ALA A 887 -11.72 -3.55 -21.35
N ARG A 888 -12.98 -3.94 -21.17
CA ARG A 888 -14.06 -2.96 -21.02
C ARG A 888 -13.97 -2.40 -19.61
N SER A 889 -14.39 -1.16 -19.40
CA SER A 889 -14.38 -0.57 -18.06
C SER A 889 -15.79 -0.10 -17.68
N PRO A 890 -16.54 -0.92 -16.93
CA PRO A 890 -17.88 -0.58 -16.46
C PRO A 890 -17.94 0.75 -15.70
N ASP A 891 -16.85 1.14 -15.02
CA ASP A 891 -16.75 2.39 -14.28
C ASP A 891 -16.68 3.62 -15.21
N LEU A 892 -16.20 3.45 -16.44
CA LEU A 892 -16.08 4.52 -17.45
C LEU A 892 -17.26 4.57 -18.43
N GLY A 893 -17.92 3.44 -18.65
CA GLY A 893 -19.04 3.32 -19.57
C GLY A 893 -19.41 1.86 -19.88
N SER A 894 -20.70 1.59 -20.05
CA SER A 894 -21.21 0.23 -20.28
C SER A 894 -21.04 -0.20 -21.73
N ALA A 895 -19.81 -0.59 -22.11
CA ALA A 895 -19.56 -1.20 -23.41
C ALA A 895 -20.42 -2.48 -23.57
N GLU A 896 -21.16 -2.57 -24.67
CA GLU A 896 -22.17 -3.62 -24.84
C GLU A 896 -21.56 -4.92 -25.37
N THR A 897 -22.31 -6.02 -25.28
CA THR A 897 -21.91 -7.30 -25.90
C THR A 897 -21.78 -7.24 -27.43
N GLU A 898 -22.31 -6.20 -28.09
CA GLU A 898 -22.08 -5.94 -29.52
C GLU A 898 -20.68 -5.39 -29.81
N ASP A 899 -19.98 -4.86 -28.79
CA ASP A 899 -18.60 -4.43 -28.86
C ASP A 899 -17.68 -5.63 -28.71
N VAL A 900 -16.83 -5.82 -29.73
CA VAL A 900 -15.97 -6.99 -29.85
C VAL A 900 -14.54 -6.59 -29.55
N ILE A 901 -13.98 -7.21 -28.51
CA ILE A 901 -12.56 -7.18 -28.20
C ILE A 901 -11.90 -8.43 -28.78
N SER A 902 -10.77 -8.28 -29.47
CA SER A 902 -9.98 -9.39 -30.00
C SER A 902 -8.52 -8.99 -30.18
N GLY A 903 -7.63 -9.53 -29.34
CA GLY A 903 -6.17 -9.37 -29.43
C GLY A 903 -5.74 -7.90 -29.49
N GLY A 904 -6.05 -7.14 -28.43
CA GLY A 904 -5.76 -5.69 -28.35
C GLY A 904 -6.57 -4.81 -29.30
N THR A 905 -7.52 -5.37 -30.08
CA THR A 905 -8.36 -4.60 -31.02
C THR A 905 -9.81 -4.56 -30.56
N VAL A 906 -10.39 -3.36 -30.54
CA VAL A 906 -11.80 -3.14 -30.21
C VAL A 906 -12.54 -2.67 -31.46
N VAL A 907 -13.72 -3.25 -31.68
CA VAL A 907 -14.70 -2.77 -32.67
C VAL A 907 -16.04 -2.58 -31.96
N GLY A 908 -16.49 -1.34 -31.83
CA GLY A 908 -17.69 -1.03 -31.07
C GLY A 908 -18.53 0.11 -31.66
N SER A 909 -19.64 0.45 -31.00
CA SER A 909 -20.53 1.49 -31.50
C SER A 909 -21.55 2.10 -30.54
N VAL A 910 -21.29 3.31 -30.09
CA VAL A 910 -22.27 4.12 -29.35
C VAL A 910 -23.46 4.67 -30.15
N LYS A 911 -24.64 4.73 -29.52
CA LYS A 911 -25.81 5.53 -29.88
C LYS A 911 -26.69 5.90 -28.66
N GLY A 912 -26.32 6.98 -27.97
CA GLY A 912 -27.07 7.52 -26.83
C GLY A 912 -26.64 6.92 -25.48
N ASP A 913 -25.44 6.38 -25.46
CA ASP A 913 -24.73 5.59 -24.45
C ASP A 913 -23.24 6.00 -24.47
N VAL A 914 -22.46 5.42 -23.57
CA VAL A 914 -21.03 5.65 -23.38
C VAL A 914 -20.34 4.31 -23.26
N ASP A 915 -19.32 4.08 -24.11
CA ASP A 915 -18.50 2.88 -24.06
C ASP A 915 -17.13 3.24 -23.46
N GLY A 916 -16.76 2.56 -22.37
CA GLY A 916 -15.50 2.77 -21.66
C GLY A 916 -14.56 1.58 -21.79
N TYR A 917 -13.28 1.85 -21.99
CA TYR A 917 -12.23 0.83 -22.11
C TYR A 917 -11.01 1.22 -21.29
N ARG A 918 -10.32 0.23 -20.72
CA ARG A 918 -8.98 0.40 -20.18
C ARG A 918 -7.99 -0.52 -20.89
N PHE A 919 -6.74 -0.10 -21.03
CA PHE A 919 -5.73 -0.83 -21.79
C PHE A 919 -4.30 -0.60 -21.30
N THR A 920 -3.40 -1.51 -21.66
CA THR A 920 -1.95 -1.36 -21.52
C THR A 920 -1.30 -0.97 -22.85
N GLY A 921 -0.14 -0.31 -22.76
CA GLY A 921 0.61 0.13 -23.94
C GLY A 921 -0.03 1.31 -24.68
N ASN A 922 0.22 1.40 -25.99
CA ASN A 922 -0.12 2.57 -26.80
C ASN A 922 -1.20 2.27 -27.82
N ILE A 923 -2.07 3.24 -28.12
CA ILE A 923 -3.01 3.15 -29.26
C ILE A 923 -2.24 3.24 -30.58
N VAL A 924 -2.36 2.20 -31.41
CA VAL A 924 -1.72 2.15 -32.74
C VAL A 924 -2.64 2.58 -33.87
N THR A 925 -3.95 2.39 -33.72
CA THR A 925 -4.96 2.82 -34.70
C THR A 925 -6.23 3.27 -34.00
N LEU A 926 -6.88 4.29 -34.57
CA LEU A 926 -8.22 4.71 -34.18
C LEU A 926 -8.98 5.20 -35.42
N ASP A 927 -10.13 4.60 -35.70
CA ASP A 927 -11.09 5.04 -36.73
C ASP A 927 -12.43 5.30 -36.04
N VAL A 928 -12.96 6.51 -36.21
CA VAL A 928 -14.25 6.93 -35.66
C VAL A 928 -15.12 7.47 -36.79
N ASN A 929 -16.25 6.81 -37.02
CA ASN A 929 -17.21 7.16 -38.05
C ASN A 929 -18.54 7.54 -37.40
N GLY A 930 -18.66 8.83 -37.06
CA GLY A 930 -19.83 9.39 -36.40
C GLY A 930 -19.50 10.75 -35.78
N SER A 931 -20.22 11.10 -34.72
CA SER A 931 -20.06 12.39 -34.02
C SER A 931 -19.88 12.24 -32.51
N ALA A 932 -19.65 11.01 -32.02
CA ALA A 932 -19.31 10.77 -30.62
C ALA A 932 -18.02 11.51 -30.22
N SER A 933 -17.94 11.92 -28.96
CA SER A 933 -16.68 12.31 -28.32
C SER A 933 -15.81 11.08 -28.15
N VAL A 934 -14.49 11.25 -28.27
CA VAL A 934 -13.53 10.24 -27.84
C VAL A 934 -12.54 10.92 -26.92
N GLU A 935 -12.36 10.34 -25.75
CA GLU A 935 -11.50 10.80 -24.67
C GLU A 935 -10.47 9.73 -24.37
N PHE A 936 -9.27 10.16 -24.01
CA PHE A 936 -8.14 9.31 -23.63
C PHE A 936 -7.56 9.88 -22.35
N GLY A 937 -7.06 9.00 -21.51
CA GLY A 937 -6.38 9.37 -20.28
C GLY A 937 -5.64 8.18 -19.70
N THR A 938 -5.16 8.34 -18.49
CA THR A 938 -4.64 7.25 -17.66
C THR A 938 -5.65 6.85 -16.59
N ALA A 939 -5.37 5.79 -15.85
CA ALA A 939 -6.21 5.34 -14.75
C ALA A 939 -6.33 6.40 -13.64
N GLU A 940 -5.43 7.37 -13.60
CA GLU A 940 -5.47 8.55 -12.74
C GLU A 940 -6.51 9.59 -13.22
N ASP A 941 -6.80 9.66 -14.52
CA ASP A 941 -7.73 10.66 -15.11
C ASP A 941 -9.22 10.27 -15.00
N GLY A 942 -9.53 9.06 -14.52
CA GLY A 942 -10.85 8.42 -14.69
C GLY A 942 -11.51 7.87 -13.43
N ASN A 943 -11.27 8.45 -12.26
CA ASN A 943 -11.92 8.05 -11.00
C ASN A 943 -12.59 9.21 -10.25
#